data_AF-A0A7V3A6N5-F1
#
_entry.id   AF-A0A7V3A6N5-F1
#
_cell.length_a   1.000
_cell.length_b   1.000
_cell.length_c   1.000
_cell.angle_alpha   90.00
_cell.angle_beta   90.00
_cell.angle_gamma   90.00
#
_symmetry.space_group_name_H-M   'P 1'
#
loop_
_entity.id
_entity.type
_entity.pdbx_description
1 polymer ?
#
loop_
_entity_poly.entity_id
_entity_poly.type
_entity_poly.pdbx_seq_one_letter_code
_entity_poly.pdbx_strand_id
1 'polypeptide(L)'
;MLKPAVKISIMIPIIILLFCFGLILPASAQLNKLKDKIKIPVKAPQVPDLDKLLQEEPPVSTTLTDAVYDIPFLDAFNPQRGAFMIFLPVTAQGAFPLLPGLWEGQFQSYCLKAGTYAPGEGDGYAYAPLKGKQAEIVSSILKNSVFHPEIKQQDIQLLLWAIIARSKLSECSKEMQKTAKVLLTPKEYDRLNSGALGKVPQSVLNAAMQKLPPLARDVLQAEARLREMFLSPVLAPYHEVEKVAVRVGEILPPPDSRDIPWGRWSYDLDGYFVRYFPHGYRITRTQIYYPENFILTTDENGLITAIVDRQGTRLQIIYDQNIAPLYFGGDDQVVGLAFKELILTWSGPGGITSTRSIRDTGWVLAGVPVGGGKPDSTAGPRFADAAARYKFALHHRDEVLELKNKLARINPELKTLSDSAAWSVIFLGNYCEAIRQAILETARVSVNQLDDMYAEFLRLPYRAWMKGLALLANGDFQAEAGDYLPEEYADSLRGRATSGPSKQSSNLLFSFPGAEIFASEVEDIFSEIKKEWNESGQQRLSKARELPKFVWVRRETPKWEKETRPKKLGPSGLPLFEPDKKVAQPGNTGKQRLGQSGRKAGSGNGREAAENTRKMINWFSRGTSAGSFAAGKVLGTTTPYGIPKAVAGYTIGRTVGLWGECIDAISLDPPRSDYTILARPELGTFNPVQPGGKVTRARAEAINGLMAAAVDLTAKLRAARFSVERYSGAVRAGDQEWARRQLENAIRYERESGLSMLAVAGKLEALLRVAQTEGLPDTELTPELIESYRQSLRQTGFSPEELEASRALNLTVAEIEEMKAAILSDEPLEGPASLYQSTKELAVALREFAQMLLALPAI
;
A
#
# COMPACT_ATOMS: atom_id res chain seq x y z
N MET A 1 -40.10 70.89 -13.54
CA MET A 1 -41.21 69.94 -13.26
C MET A 1 -40.81 68.54 -13.69
N LEU A 2 -41.47 67.55 -13.11
CA LEU A 2 -41.14 66.13 -13.14
C LEU A 2 -40.85 65.52 -14.52
N LYS A 3 -40.02 64.48 -14.44
CA LYS A 3 -39.81 63.25 -15.22
C LYS A 3 -40.80 62.84 -16.34
N PRO A 4 -40.35 61.93 -17.23
CA PRO A 4 -40.57 61.99 -18.67
C PRO A 4 -41.20 60.71 -19.26
N ALA A 5 -41.30 60.67 -20.59
CA ALA A 5 -41.47 59.46 -21.36
C ALA A 5 -40.61 59.47 -22.65
N VAL A 6 -40.23 58.26 -23.06
CA VAL A 6 -39.84 57.80 -24.41
C VAL A 6 -38.33 57.61 -24.74
N LYS A 7 -37.98 56.31 -24.76
CA LYS A 7 -37.12 55.52 -25.68
C LYS A 7 -35.78 56.10 -26.15
N ILE A 8 -34.70 55.37 -25.85
CA ILE A 8 -33.65 54.82 -26.74
C ILE A 8 -32.62 54.10 -25.82
N SER A 9 -32.00 53.02 -26.31
CA SER A 9 -30.88 52.25 -25.72
C SER A 9 -31.22 51.04 -24.83
N ILE A 10 -31.58 49.92 -25.48
CA ILE A 10 -31.32 48.56 -24.96
C ILE A 10 -30.44 47.85 -25.99
N MET A 11 -29.21 48.34 -26.18
CA MET A 11 -28.16 47.66 -26.96
C MET A 11 -26.77 47.86 -26.36
N ILE A 12 -26.70 48.14 -25.06
CA ILE A 12 -25.44 48.35 -24.31
C ILE A 12 -25.22 47.34 -23.16
N PRO A 13 -26.23 46.67 -22.54
CA PRO A 13 -25.91 45.71 -21.48
C PRO A 13 -25.52 44.30 -21.99
N ILE A 14 -25.83 43.95 -23.24
CA ILE A 14 -25.50 42.60 -23.79
C ILE A 14 -24.02 42.50 -24.19
N ILE A 15 -23.37 43.61 -24.57
CA ILE A 15 -21.93 43.62 -24.89
C ILE A 15 -21.06 43.62 -23.62
N ILE A 16 -21.57 44.15 -22.49
CA ILE A 16 -20.87 44.11 -21.19
C ILE A 16 -21.04 42.75 -20.50
N LEU A 17 -22.16 42.04 -20.69
CA LEU A 17 -22.34 40.70 -20.15
C LEU A 17 -21.55 39.63 -20.94
N LEU A 18 -21.33 39.83 -22.25
CA LEU A 18 -20.49 38.94 -23.08
C LEU A 18 -18.99 39.19 -22.94
N PHE A 19 -18.55 40.33 -22.39
CA PHE A 19 -17.14 40.58 -22.07
C PHE A 19 -16.70 40.00 -20.71
N CYS A 20 -17.65 39.57 -19.87
CA CYS A 20 -17.38 38.97 -18.55
C CYS A 20 -17.22 37.44 -18.55
N PHE A 21 -17.45 36.76 -19.69
CA PHE A 21 -17.39 35.28 -19.77
C PHE A 21 -16.23 34.72 -20.60
N GLY A 22 -15.29 35.56 -21.05
CA GLY A 22 -14.12 35.12 -21.81
C GLY A 22 -12.84 35.71 -21.27
N LEU A 23 -12.25 35.08 -20.24
CA LEU A 23 -10.80 35.03 -19.92
C LEU A 23 -10.59 34.44 -18.50
N ILE A 24 -10.91 33.15 -18.34
CA ILE A 24 -10.46 32.37 -17.19
C ILE A 24 -9.10 31.78 -17.58
N LEU A 25 -8.03 32.29 -16.98
CA LEU A 25 -6.67 31.79 -17.16
C LEU A 25 -6.07 31.46 -15.79
N PRO A 26 -5.35 30.34 -15.65
CA PRO A 26 -4.65 29.99 -14.41
C PRO A 26 -3.57 31.04 -14.11
N ALA A 27 -3.24 31.25 -12.83
CA ALA A 27 -2.27 32.27 -12.39
C ALA A 27 -0.87 32.11 -13.01
N SER A 28 -0.51 30.91 -13.50
CA SER A 28 0.70 30.65 -14.30
C SER A 28 0.67 31.25 -15.72
N ALA A 29 -0.52 31.53 -16.28
CA ALA A 29 -0.67 32.22 -17.55
C ALA A 29 -0.59 33.76 -17.41
N GLN A 30 -0.78 34.31 -16.22
CA GLN A 30 -0.58 35.76 -15.97
C GLN A 30 0.90 36.15 -15.99
N LEU A 31 1.81 35.26 -15.55
CA LEU A 31 3.26 35.45 -15.67
C LEU A 31 3.74 35.41 -17.14
N ASN A 32 3.12 34.58 -17.99
CA ASN A 32 3.45 34.54 -19.42
C ASN A 32 2.79 35.67 -20.23
N LYS A 33 1.59 36.16 -19.87
CA LYS A 33 0.97 37.33 -20.53
C LYS A 33 1.55 38.68 -20.07
N LEU A 34 2.29 38.72 -18.96
CA LEU A 34 3.10 39.88 -18.56
C LEU A 34 4.29 40.13 -19.51
N LYS A 35 4.72 39.12 -20.29
CA LYS A 35 5.84 39.23 -21.24
C LYS A 35 5.60 40.28 -22.34
N ASP A 36 4.34 40.49 -22.75
CA ASP A 36 4.03 41.33 -23.92
C ASP A 36 3.59 42.77 -23.57
N LYS A 37 3.40 43.12 -22.29
CA LYS A 37 2.79 44.42 -21.91
C LYS A 37 3.58 45.28 -20.93
N ILE A 38 4.77 44.86 -20.49
CA ILE A 38 5.64 45.71 -19.66
C ILE A 38 6.71 46.34 -20.57
N LYS A 39 6.39 47.47 -21.20
CA LYS A 39 7.43 48.42 -21.63
C LYS A 39 7.77 49.31 -20.43
N ILE A 40 8.92 49.06 -19.82
CA ILE A 40 9.44 49.85 -18.70
C ILE A 40 9.73 51.28 -19.24
N PRO A 41 9.11 52.35 -18.69
CA PRO A 41 9.50 53.71 -19.02
C PRO A 41 10.94 53.97 -18.57
N VAL A 42 11.77 54.38 -19.52
CA VAL A 42 13.22 54.57 -19.37
C VAL A 42 13.49 55.77 -18.44
N LYS A 43 13.88 55.49 -17.19
CA LYS A 43 14.80 56.31 -16.35
C LYS A 43 15.23 55.58 -15.06
N ALA A 44 15.40 54.27 -15.11
CA ALA A 44 16.19 53.51 -14.14
C ALA A 44 17.24 52.71 -14.94
N PRO A 45 18.48 52.53 -14.45
CA PRO A 45 19.46 51.72 -15.16
C PRO A 45 18.86 50.33 -15.42
N GLN A 46 18.65 50.00 -16.70
CA GLN A 46 18.22 48.66 -17.09
C GLN A 46 19.33 47.71 -16.68
N VAL A 47 19.07 46.84 -15.69
CA VAL A 47 19.99 45.77 -15.29
C VAL A 47 19.58 44.53 -16.11
N PRO A 48 20.35 44.15 -17.15
CA PRO A 48 19.96 43.09 -18.09
C PRO A 48 19.76 41.71 -17.45
N ASP A 49 20.31 41.49 -16.25
CA ASP A 49 20.24 40.22 -15.52
C ASP A 49 18.92 40.01 -14.76
N LEU A 50 18.19 41.08 -14.41
CA LEU A 50 16.98 40.95 -13.60
C LEU A 50 15.79 40.46 -14.42
N ASP A 51 15.64 40.96 -15.65
CA ASP A 51 14.61 40.48 -16.58
C ASP A 51 14.88 39.03 -16.97
N LYS A 52 16.15 38.63 -17.13
CA LYS A 52 16.54 37.23 -17.33
C LYS A 52 16.22 36.37 -16.10
N LEU A 53 16.50 36.83 -14.89
CA LEU A 53 16.21 36.10 -13.64
C LEU A 53 14.72 35.85 -13.43
N LEU A 54 13.89 36.86 -13.70
CA LEU A 54 12.43 36.76 -13.58
C LEU A 54 11.79 35.95 -14.73
N GLN A 55 12.47 35.84 -15.87
CA GLN A 55 12.08 35.01 -17.01
C GLN A 55 12.63 33.57 -16.94
N GLU A 56 13.63 33.31 -16.10
CA GLU A 56 14.26 32.00 -15.97
C GLU A 56 13.33 31.03 -15.25
N GLU A 57 13.14 29.86 -15.85
CA GLU A 57 12.34 28.79 -15.25
C GLU A 57 12.88 28.43 -13.85
N PRO A 58 12.01 28.30 -12.82
CA PRO A 58 12.42 27.85 -11.50
C PRO A 58 13.20 26.51 -11.54
N PRO A 59 14.16 26.29 -10.62
CA PRO A 59 14.85 25.01 -10.50
C PRO A 59 13.89 23.83 -10.39
N VAL A 60 12.82 24.00 -9.60
CA VAL A 60 11.67 23.10 -9.52
C VAL A 60 10.40 23.91 -9.79
N SER A 61 9.59 23.49 -10.77
CA SER A 61 8.39 24.18 -11.25
C SER A 61 7.09 23.38 -11.07
N THR A 62 7.12 22.22 -10.40
CA THR A 62 5.91 21.43 -10.10
C THR A 62 4.90 22.21 -9.25
N THR A 63 3.62 22.10 -9.57
CA THR A 63 2.48 22.75 -8.90
C THR A 63 1.33 21.79 -8.64
N LEU A 64 0.32 22.21 -7.85
CA LEU A 64 -0.91 21.43 -7.64
C LEU A 64 -1.67 21.11 -8.93
N THR A 65 -1.51 21.92 -9.99
CA THR A 65 -2.13 21.64 -11.30
C THR A 65 -1.51 20.45 -12.01
N ASP A 66 -0.30 20.04 -11.61
CA ASP A 66 0.38 18.85 -12.11
C ASP A 66 -0.06 17.57 -11.38
N ALA A 67 -0.77 17.70 -10.24
CA ALA A 67 -1.26 16.60 -9.43
C ALA A 67 -2.63 16.09 -9.91
N VAL A 68 -2.65 15.51 -11.12
CA VAL A 68 -3.86 15.07 -11.84
C VAL A 68 -4.25 13.60 -11.60
N TYR A 69 -3.60 12.94 -10.65
CA TYR A 69 -3.69 11.49 -10.43
C TYR A 69 -4.58 11.10 -9.25
N ASP A 70 -5.12 12.08 -8.54
CA ASP A 70 -5.91 11.90 -7.33
C ASP A 70 -7.27 11.25 -7.60
N ILE A 71 -7.72 10.41 -6.67
CA ILE A 71 -8.92 9.58 -6.82
C ILE A 71 -9.83 9.77 -5.60
N PRO A 72 -10.69 10.81 -5.59
CA PRO A 72 -11.48 11.17 -4.42
C PRO A 72 -12.46 10.07 -3.96
N PHE A 73 -13.10 9.38 -4.90
CA PHE A 73 -14.07 8.32 -4.58
C PHE A 73 -13.48 7.07 -3.89
N LEU A 74 -12.15 6.97 -3.76
CA LEU A 74 -11.49 5.92 -2.99
C LEU A 74 -11.14 6.34 -1.55
N ASP A 75 -11.47 7.57 -1.12
CA ASP A 75 -11.12 8.05 0.23
C ASP A 75 -11.75 7.21 1.36
N ALA A 76 -12.89 6.56 1.09
CA ALA A 76 -13.52 5.63 2.03
C ALA A 76 -12.75 4.30 2.18
N PHE A 77 -11.86 3.96 1.25
CA PHE A 77 -10.98 2.80 1.35
C PHE A 77 -9.70 3.17 2.11
N ASN A 78 -9.74 2.93 3.43
CA ASN A 78 -8.64 3.28 4.31
C ASN A 78 -8.06 2.08 5.09
N PRO A 79 -7.35 1.15 4.41
CA PRO A 79 -6.67 0.08 5.12
C PRO A 79 -5.60 0.62 6.08
N GLN A 80 -5.62 0.16 7.33
CA GLN A 80 -4.77 0.73 8.39
C GLN A 80 -3.27 0.49 8.16
N ARG A 81 -2.91 -0.72 7.72
CA ARG A 81 -1.52 -1.13 7.47
C ARG A 81 -1.41 -2.03 6.25
N GLY A 82 -0.27 -1.95 5.58
CA GLY A 82 0.16 -2.88 4.53
C GLY A 82 1.31 -3.79 4.97
N ALA A 83 1.71 -4.70 4.10
CA ALA A 83 2.95 -5.46 4.21
C ALA A 83 4.16 -4.51 4.19
N PHE A 84 5.15 -4.72 5.05
CA PHE A 84 6.32 -3.84 5.07
C PHE A 84 7.18 -4.04 3.82
N MET A 85 7.51 -2.94 3.13
CA MET A 85 8.38 -2.95 1.94
C MET A 85 9.81 -3.42 2.21
N ILE A 86 10.21 -3.54 3.49
CA ILE A 86 11.54 -4.06 3.87
C ILE A 86 11.73 -5.53 3.47
N PHE A 87 10.64 -6.27 3.27
CA PHE A 87 10.66 -7.64 2.76
C PHE A 87 10.77 -7.73 1.24
N LEU A 88 10.71 -6.59 0.53
CA LEU A 88 10.99 -6.53 -0.89
C LEU A 88 12.48 -6.26 -1.12
N PRO A 89 13.11 -6.93 -2.09
CA PRO A 89 14.49 -6.65 -2.45
C PRO A 89 14.61 -5.24 -3.04
N VAL A 90 15.75 -4.60 -2.82
CA VAL A 90 16.04 -3.28 -3.39
C VAL A 90 16.92 -3.46 -4.62
N THR A 91 16.49 -2.93 -5.76
CA THR A 91 17.30 -2.94 -6.99
C THR A 91 18.55 -2.07 -6.85
N ALA A 92 19.53 -2.26 -7.73
CA ALA A 92 20.73 -1.41 -7.80
C ALA A 92 20.43 0.08 -8.04
N GLN A 93 19.20 0.44 -8.42
CA GLN A 93 18.76 1.83 -8.62
C GLN A 93 17.93 2.37 -7.43
N GLY A 94 17.81 1.62 -6.34
CA GLY A 94 17.02 2.03 -5.16
C GLY A 94 15.50 1.87 -5.33
N ALA A 95 15.06 1.12 -6.34
CA ALA A 95 13.65 0.82 -6.60
C ALA A 95 13.23 -0.53 -6.02
N PHE A 96 11.94 -0.68 -5.73
CA PHE A 96 11.34 -1.91 -5.19
C PHE A 96 10.49 -2.61 -6.26
N PRO A 97 10.69 -3.91 -6.53
CA PRO A 97 9.80 -4.69 -7.38
C PRO A 97 8.51 -5.00 -6.63
N LEU A 98 7.38 -4.53 -7.15
CA LEU A 98 6.09 -4.71 -6.52
C LEU A 98 5.45 -6.04 -6.94
N LEU A 99 5.11 -6.85 -5.93
CA LEU A 99 4.16 -7.95 -6.09
C LEU A 99 2.75 -7.47 -5.75
N PRO A 100 1.69 -8.13 -6.29
CA PRO A 100 0.32 -7.73 -5.97
C PRO A 100 0.06 -7.75 -4.46
N GLY A 101 -0.61 -6.72 -3.96
CA GLY A 101 -0.86 -6.52 -2.53
C GLY A 101 -0.70 -5.08 -2.07
N LEU A 102 -1.04 -4.85 -0.80
CA LEU A 102 -0.87 -3.58 -0.12
C LEU A 102 0.47 -3.57 0.62
N TRP A 103 1.33 -2.63 0.26
CA TRP A 103 2.66 -2.43 0.79
C TRP A 103 2.76 -1.10 1.54
N GLU A 104 3.62 -1.03 2.55
CA GLU A 104 3.91 0.20 3.27
C GLU A 104 5.39 0.36 3.62
N GLY A 105 5.87 1.59 3.54
CA GLY A 105 7.24 1.96 3.87
C GLY A 105 7.32 3.36 4.47
N GLN A 106 8.40 3.61 5.20
CA GLN A 106 8.74 4.95 5.67
C GLN A 106 9.93 5.47 4.87
N PHE A 107 9.76 6.64 4.26
CA PHE A 107 10.77 7.26 3.41
C PHE A 107 11.18 8.60 3.98
N GLN A 108 12.47 8.93 3.82
CA GLN A 108 12.93 10.30 4.00
C GLN A 108 12.28 11.16 2.92
N SER A 109 11.67 12.27 3.34
CA SER A 109 11.13 13.28 2.44
C SER A 109 11.89 14.60 2.59
N TYR A 110 11.78 15.44 1.56
CA TYR A 110 12.55 16.67 1.42
C TYR A 110 11.65 17.81 0.98
N CYS A 111 11.84 18.97 1.59
CA CYS A 111 11.16 20.19 1.20
C CYS A 111 11.83 20.77 -0.05
N LEU A 112 11.13 20.72 -1.19
CA LEU A 112 11.62 21.23 -2.48
C LEU A 112 11.12 22.64 -2.81
N LYS A 113 10.54 23.34 -1.83
CA LYS A 113 10.04 24.71 -1.98
C LYS A 113 10.47 25.55 -0.78
N ALA A 114 11.39 26.47 -1.03
CA ALA A 114 11.88 27.38 0.00
C ALA A 114 10.93 28.58 0.17
N GLY A 115 10.88 29.14 1.37
CA GLY A 115 10.08 30.32 1.69
C GLY A 115 8.58 30.04 1.77
N THR A 116 8.17 28.78 1.86
CA THR A 116 6.77 28.39 2.02
C THR A 116 6.52 27.75 3.38
N TYR A 117 5.25 27.65 3.74
CA TYR A 117 4.82 27.10 5.02
C TYR A 117 4.92 25.57 5.00
N ALA A 118 5.23 24.99 6.15
CA ALA A 118 5.19 23.54 6.32
C ALA A 118 3.73 23.02 6.24
N PRO A 119 3.50 21.78 5.77
CA PRO A 119 2.19 21.15 5.79
C PRO A 119 1.70 20.90 7.23
N GLY A 120 0.39 21.06 7.47
CA GLY A 120 -0.28 20.87 8.76
C GLY A 120 -0.90 19.48 8.96
N GLU A 121 -1.54 19.28 10.13
CA GLU A 121 -2.37 18.09 10.39
C GLU A 121 -3.68 18.17 9.59
N GLY A 122 -4.05 17.10 8.89
CA GLY A 122 -5.23 17.04 8.03
C GLY A 122 -4.96 17.32 6.55
N ASP A 123 -3.79 17.89 6.21
CA ASP A 123 -3.36 18.13 4.83
C ASP A 123 -2.87 16.82 4.19
N GLY A 124 -3.61 16.31 3.21
CA GLY A 124 -3.12 15.27 2.31
C GLY A 124 -2.07 15.82 1.35
N TYR A 125 -1.10 15.00 0.99
CA TYR A 125 -0.16 15.36 -0.08
C TYR A 125 -0.74 15.00 -1.45
N ALA A 126 -0.50 15.87 -2.44
CA ALA A 126 -0.90 15.67 -3.82
C ALA A 126 0.21 14.96 -4.61
N TYR A 127 -0.08 13.87 -5.29
CA TYR A 127 0.93 13.17 -6.07
C TYR A 127 1.22 13.87 -7.42
N ALA A 128 2.47 14.25 -7.69
CA ALA A 128 2.86 14.88 -8.95
C ALA A 128 4.31 14.56 -9.37
N PRO A 129 4.63 14.56 -10.68
CA PRO A 129 6.00 14.45 -11.16
C PRO A 129 6.81 15.71 -10.87
N LEU A 130 8.12 15.55 -10.67
CA LEU A 130 9.04 16.68 -10.58
C LEU A 130 9.21 17.33 -11.96
N LYS A 131 9.07 18.65 -12.03
CA LYS A 131 9.23 19.50 -13.22
C LYS A 131 10.19 20.64 -12.89
N GLY A 132 10.79 21.25 -13.91
CA GLY A 132 11.68 22.40 -13.77
C GLY A 132 13.09 22.17 -14.28
N LYS A 133 13.85 23.26 -14.40
CA LYS A 133 15.18 23.26 -15.03
C LYS A 133 16.19 22.35 -14.32
N GLN A 134 16.04 22.11 -13.02
CA GLN A 134 16.93 21.28 -12.21
C GLN A 134 16.24 20.02 -11.67
N ALA A 135 15.07 19.64 -12.19
CA ALA A 135 14.34 18.46 -11.75
C ALA A 135 15.18 17.19 -11.81
N GLU A 136 15.88 16.96 -12.93
CA GLU A 136 16.76 15.79 -13.10
C GLU A 136 17.88 15.73 -12.06
N ILE A 137 18.54 16.87 -11.79
CA ILE A 137 19.61 16.96 -10.79
C ILE A 137 19.08 16.68 -9.38
N VAL A 138 17.91 17.23 -9.05
CA VAL A 138 17.26 16.96 -7.76
C VAL A 138 16.95 15.45 -7.63
N SER A 139 16.38 14.83 -8.66
CA SER A 139 16.16 13.37 -8.66
C SER A 139 17.46 12.58 -8.51
N SER A 140 18.55 12.97 -9.18
CA SER A 140 19.86 12.34 -9.02
C SER A 140 20.36 12.39 -7.57
N ILE A 141 20.24 13.55 -6.90
CA ILE A 141 20.63 13.70 -5.48
C ILE A 141 19.82 12.75 -4.60
N LEU A 142 18.50 12.70 -4.80
CA LEU A 142 17.60 11.84 -4.00
C LEU A 142 17.96 10.37 -4.19
N LYS A 143 18.21 9.91 -5.42
CA LYS A 143 18.64 8.53 -5.71
C LYS A 143 19.99 8.21 -5.08
N ASN A 144 20.98 9.06 -5.29
CA ASN A 144 22.33 8.83 -4.76
C ASN A 144 22.35 8.84 -3.24
N SER A 145 21.48 9.61 -2.58
CA SER A 145 21.40 9.63 -1.12
C SER A 145 21.08 8.27 -0.48
N VAL A 146 20.36 7.39 -1.19
CA VAL A 146 20.05 6.03 -0.72
C VAL A 146 21.32 5.21 -0.53
N PHE A 147 22.33 5.43 -1.38
CA PHE A 147 23.61 4.71 -1.34
C PHE A 147 24.65 5.36 -0.42
N HIS A 148 24.31 6.51 0.19
CA HIS A 148 25.19 7.28 1.04
C HIS A 148 24.55 7.56 2.42
N PRO A 149 24.20 6.52 3.20
CA PRO A 149 23.55 6.68 4.50
C PRO A 149 24.44 7.39 5.55
N GLU A 150 25.74 7.49 5.31
CA GLU A 150 26.67 8.28 6.11
C GLU A 150 26.41 9.80 6.01
N ILE A 151 25.75 10.25 4.94
CA ILE A 151 25.34 11.64 4.77
C ILE A 151 24.02 11.85 5.51
N LYS A 152 23.99 12.83 6.42
CA LYS A 152 22.79 13.14 7.18
C LYS A 152 21.73 13.74 6.24
N GLN A 153 20.47 13.36 6.43
CA GLN A 153 19.32 13.95 5.73
C GLN A 153 19.34 15.49 5.76
N GLN A 154 19.78 16.08 6.87
CA GLN A 154 19.92 17.52 7.04
C GLN A 154 20.89 18.14 6.02
N ASP A 155 22.02 17.48 5.75
CA ASP A 155 23.02 17.98 4.80
C ASP A 155 22.50 17.88 3.36
N ILE A 156 21.71 16.85 3.07
CA ILE A 156 21.01 16.69 1.78
C ILE A 156 19.96 17.79 1.60
N GLN A 157 19.14 18.07 2.61
CA GLN A 157 18.14 19.13 2.58
C GLN A 157 18.76 20.53 2.36
N LEU A 158 19.91 20.80 2.98
CA LEU A 158 20.65 22.05 2.77
C LEU A 158 21.17 22.16 1.34
N LEU A 159 21.72 21.08 0.77
CA LEU A 159 22.14 21.04 -0.64
C LEU A 159 20.95 21.30 -1.59
N LEU A 160 19.81 20.67 -1.35
CA LEU A 160 18.59 20.88 -2.15
C LEU A 160 18.12 22.34 -2.08
N TRP A 161 18.11 22.95 -0.89
CA TRP A 161 17.76 24.37 -0.75
C TRP A 161 18.80 25.30 -1.39
N ALA A 162 20.09 24.95 -1.39
CA ALA A 162 21.10 25.72 -2.12
C ALA A 162 20.84 25.71 -3.63
N ILE A 163 20.43 24.56 -4.20
CA ILE A 163 20.07 24.45 -5.61
C ILE A 163 18.79 25.24 -5.93
N ILE A 164 17.77 25.14 -5.08
CA ILE A 164 16.51 25.90 -5.23
C ILE A 164 16.76 27.41 -5.13
N ALA A 165 17.63 27.83 -4.21
CA ALA A 165 18.06 29.22 -4.06
C ALA A 165 19.00 29.69 -5.20
N ARG A 166 19.33 28.81 -6.17
CA ARG A 166 20.25 29.06 -7.28
C ARG A 166 21.65 29.49 -6.80
N SER A 167 22.12 28.90 -5.70
CA SER A 167 23.46 29.12 -5.16
C SER A 167 24.52 28.41 -6.01
N LYS A 168 25.64 29.09 -6.26
CA LYS A 168 26.79 28.49 -6.95
C LYS A 168 27.54 27.58 -5.99
N LEU A 169 27.47 26.27 -6.21
CA LEU A 169 27.99 25.27 -5.27
C LEU A 169 29.49 25.40 -4.99
N SER A 170 30.29 25.87 -5.95
CA SER A 170 31.73 26.10 -5.76
C SER A 170 32.05 27.20 -4.74
N GLU A 171 31.08 28.08 -4.44
CA GLU A 171 31.21 29.19 -3.51
C GLU A 171 30.55 28.91 -2.15
N CYS A 172 29.88 27.76 -2.02
CA CYS A 172 29.26 27.34 -0.78
C CYS A 172 30.29 26.80 0.24
N SER A 173 29.86 26.54 1.48
CA SER A 173 30.73 25.98 2.52
C SER A 173 31.40 24.66 2.11
N LYS A 174 32.56 24.35 2.71
CA LYS A 174 33.34 23.15 2.38
C LYS A 174 32.56 21.86 2.64
N GLU A 175 31.74 21.84 3.69
CA GLU A 175 30.88 20.72 4.05
C GLU A 175 29.84 20.47 2.96
N MET A 176 29.16 21.53 2.48
CA MET A 176 28.18 21.40 1.42
C MET A 176 28.82 21.02 0.08
N GLN A 177 30.01 21.55 -0.22
CA GLN A 177 30.79 21.10 -1.38
C GLN A 177 31.16 19.62 -1.31
N LYS A 178 31.51 19.11 -0.11
CA LYS A 178 31.80 17.69 0.10
C LYS A 178 30.56 16.83 -0.17
N THR A 179 29.42 17.19 0.41
CA THR A 179 28.14 16.50 0.17
C THR A 179 27.77 16.51 -1.32
N ALA A 180 27.87 17.67 -1.98
CA ALA A 180 27.59 17.82 -3.40
C ALA A 180 28.48 16.92 -4.28
N LYS A 181 29.79 16.84 -3.98
CA LYS A 181 30.73 16.02 -4.76
C LYS A 181 30.51 14.50 -4.59
N VAL A 182 29.87 14.08 -3.49
CA VAL A 182 29.48 12.68 -3.31
C VAL A 182 28.18 12.38 -4.06
N LEU A 183 27.19 13.28 -4.01
CA LEU A 183 25.85 13.03 -4.52
C LEU A 183 25.62 13.44 -5.98
N LEU A 184 26.52 14.20 -6.59
CA LEU A 184 26.39 14.69 -7.97
C LEU A 184 27.49 14.14 -8.86
N THR A 185 27.15 13.93 -10.12
CA THR A 185 28.16 13.70 -11.16
C THR A 185 28.95 14.99 -11.43
N PRO A 186 30.20 14.90 -11.95
CA PRO A 186 30.96 16.09 -12.34
C PRO A 186 30.21 17.00 -13.30
N LYS A 187 29.49 16.43 -14.27
CA LYS A 187 28.68 17.17 -15.24
C LYS A 187 27.54 17.96 -14.58
N GLU A 188 26.84 17.36 -13.62
CA GLU A 188 25.78 18.03 -12.87
C GLU A 188 26.34 19.13 -11.97
N TYR A 189 27.46 18.87 -11.30
CA TYR A 189 28.16 19.84 -10.47
C TYR A 189 28.58 21.07 -11.28
N ASP A 190 29.19 20.87 -12.45
CA ASP A 190 29.60 21.97 -13.35
C ASP A 190 28.40 22.73 -13.90
N ARG A 191 27.32 22.03 -14.26
CA ARG A 191 26.05 22.64 -14.70
C ARG A 191 25.49 23.58 -13.63
N LEU A 192 25.50 23.19 -12.36
CA LEU A 192 25.06 24.06 -11.25
C LEU A 192 25.97 25.27 -11.01
N ASN A 193 27.25 25.19 -11.41
CA ASN A 193 28.20 26.30 -11.30
C ASN A 193 28.25 27.23 -12.51
N SER A 194 27.68 26.80 -13.65
CA SER A 194 27.63 27.56 -14.90
C SER A 194 26.55 28.65 -14.95
N GLY A 195 25.69 28.75 -13.93
CA GLY A 195 24.63 29.75 -13.84
C GLY A 195 25.16 31.17 -13.64
N ALA A 196 24.73 32.10 -14.48
CA ALA A 196 25.20 33.49 -14.54
C ALA A 196 24.68 34.43 -13.43
N LEU A 197 24.15 33.89 -12.32
CA LEU A 197 23.66 34.72 -11.22
C LEU A 197 24.82 35.12 -10.31
N GLY A 198 25.54 36.17 -10.72
CA GLY A 198 26.39 36.93 -9.82
C GLY A 198 25.58 37.59 -8.69
N LYS A 199 26.29 38.23 -7.75
CA LYS A 199 25.69 38.99 -6.64
C LYS A 199 24.75 40.07 -7.18
N VAL A 200 23.43 39.82 -7.21
CA VAL A 200 22.43 40.84 -7.51
C VAL A 200 22.43 41.84 -6.35
N PRO A 201 22.74 43.13 -6.57
CA PRO A 201 22.75 44.10 -5.49
C PRO A 201 21.39 44.20 -4.81
N GLN A 202 21.36 44.25 -3.47
CA GLN A 202 20.12 44.24 -2.68
C GLN A 202 19.15 45.38 -3.05
N SER A 203 19.69 46.54 -3.45
CA SER A 203 18.91 47.69 -3.93
C SER A 203 18.13 47.38 -5.21
N VAL A 204 18.70 46.59 -6.11
CA VAL A 204 18.08 46.17 -7.38
C VAL A 204 17.00 45.11 -7.12
N LEU A 205 17.29 44.16 -6.24
CA LEU A 205 16.33 43.14 -5.80
C LEU A 205 15.08 43.78 -5.17
N ASN A 206 15.28 44.77 -4.29
CA ASN A 206 14.20 45.51 -3.62
C ASN A 206 13.30 46.26 -4.63
N ALA A 207 13.88 46.86 -5.67
CA ALA A 207 13.13 47.55 -6.73
C ALA A 207 12.31 46.58 -7.59
N ALA A 208 12.83 45.37 -7.84
CA ALA A 208 12.14 44.30 -8.55
C ALA A 208 10.92 43.77 -7.75
N MET A 209 11.12 43.58 -6.45
CA MET A 209 10.10 43.02 -5.55
C MET A 209 8.84 43.89 -5.47
N GLN A 210 8.95 45.22 -5.56
CA GLN A 210 7.79 46.12 -5.48
C GLN A 210 6.73 45.86 -6.56
N LYS A 211 7.09 45.17 -7.66
CA LYS A 211 6.19 44.86 -8.77
C LYS A 211 5.55 43.47 -8.71
N LEU A 212 5.91 42.63 -7.73
CA LEU A 212 5.43 41.25 -7.62
C LEU A 212 4.27 41.10 -6.63
N PRO A 213 3.37 40.12 -6.83
CA PRO A 213 2.38 39.74 -5.83
C PRO A 213 3.04 39.36 -4.48
N PRO A 214 2.38 39.59 -3.33
CA PRO A 214 2.97 39.36 -2.00
C PRO A 214 3.62 37.98 -1.83
N LEU A 215 2.93 36.92 -2.25
CA LEU A 215 3.44 35.54 -2.13
C LEU A 215 4.70 35.28 -2.97
N ALA A 216 4.81 35.89 -4.15
CA ALA A 216 5.96 35.74 -5.02
C ALA A 216 7.18 36.52 -4.50
N ARG A 217 6.96 37.73 -3.94
CA ARG A 217 8.02 38.49 -3.26
C ARG A 217 8.63 37.69 -2.12
N ASP A 218 7.77 37.07 -1.35
CA ASP A 218 8.10 36.33 -0.15
C ASP A 218 9.00 35.13 -0.43
N VAL A 219 8.69 34.36 -1.47
CA VAL A 219 9.51 33.22 -1.91
C VAL A 219 10.88 33.71 -2.39
N LEU A 220 10.93 34.74 -3.24
CA LEU A 220 12.20 35.27 -3.75
C LEU A 220 13.08 35.88 -2.65
N GLN A 221 12.49 36.53 -1.66
CA GLN A 221 13.21 37.06 -0.50
C GLN A 221 13.81 35.94 0.35
N ALA A 222 13.07 34.85 0.55
CA ALA A 222 13.57 33.67 1.26
C ALA A 222 14.73 33.02 0.48
N GLU A 223 14.59 32.82 -0.83
CA GLU A 223 15.67 32.30 -1.69
C GLU A 223 16.94 33.17 -1.62
N ALA A 224 16.80 34.49 -1.67
CA ALA A 224 17.94 35.40 -1.56
C ALA A 224 18.66 35.29 -0.20
N ARG A 225 17.90 35.28 0.91
CA ARG A 225 18.48 35.10 2.26
C ARG A 225 19.17 33.75 2.41
N LEU A 226 18.56 32.67 1.90
CA LEU A 226 19.17 31.35 1.90
C LEU A 226 20.49 31.35 1.14
N ARG A 227 20.53 31.96 -0.04
CA ARG A 227 21.76 32.10 -0.82
C ARG A 227 22.87 32.79 -0.02
N GLU A 228 22.57 33.88 0.68
CA GLU A 228 23.54 34.55 1.55
C GLU A 228 24.06 33.62 2.65
N MET A 229 23.17 32.87 3.31
CA MET A 229 23.56 31.92 4.37
C MET A 229 24.45 30.79 3.83
N PHE A 230 24.20 30.32 2.61
CA PHE A 230 24.96 29.24 1.98
C PHE A 230 26.34 29.65 1.47
N LEU A 231 26.52 30.91 1.12
CA LEU A 231 27.79 31.49 0.67
C LEU A 231 28.66 31.99 1.83
N SER A 232 28.16 31.91 3.08
CA SER A 232 28.95 32.18 4.27
C SER A 232 30.09 31.17 4.43
N PRO A 233 31.31 31.60 4.83
CA PRO A 233 32.42 30.69 5.10
C PRO A 233 32.11 29.63 6.17
N VAL A 234 31.23 29.96 7.13
CA VAL A 234 30.73 29.05 8.16
C VAL A 234 29.25 28.82 7.92
N LEU A 235 28.87 27.55 7.71
CA LEU A 235 27.49 27.15 7.49
C LEU A 235 26.67 27.36 8.77
N ALA A 236 25.57 28.08 8.66
CA ALA A 236 24.64 28.26 9.78
C ALA A 236 24.09 26.90 10.27
N PRO A 237 23.81 26.74 11.57
CA PRO A 237 23.15 25.55 12.08
C PRO A 237 21.83 25.28 11.33
N TYR A 238 21.51 24.00 11.11
CA TYR A 238 20.35 23.59 10.33
C TYR A 238 19.04 24.32 10.70
N HIS A 239 18.75 24.46 11.99
CA HIS A 239 17.52 25.08 12.48
C HIS A 239 17.41 26.58 12.13
N GLU A 240 18.53 27.29 11.96
CA GLU A 240 18.54 28.69 11.54
C GLU A 240 18.21 28.81 10.05
N VAL A 241 18.77 27.92 9.22
CA VAL A 241 18.45 27.84 7.78
C VAL A 241 16.99 27.43 7.59
N GLU A 242 16.52 26.45 8.37
CA GLU A 242 15.15 25.95 8.34
C GLU A 242 14.11 27.03 8.63
N LYS A 243 14.36 27.95 9.58
CA LYS A 243 13.45 29.07 9.86
C LYS A 243 13.24 30.00 8.65
N VAL A 244 14.24 30.11 7.78
CA VAL A 244 14.15 30.92 6.56
C VAL A 244 13.51 30.13 5.42
N ALA A 245 13.87 28.85 5.28
CA ALA A 245 13.39 27.99 4.21
C ALA A 245 11.95 27.49 4.42
N VAL A 246 11.56 27.25 5.66
CA VAL A 246 10.26 26.71 6.05
C VAL A 246 9.62 27.69 7.01
N ARG A 247 8.63 28.43 6.51
CA ARG A 247 7.96 29.47 7.28
C ARG A 247 7.00 28.85 8.29
N VAL A 248 6.87 29.54 9.42
CA VAL A 248 5.95 29.19 10.51
C VAL A 248 4.94 30.34 10.68
N GLY A 249 3.64 30.03 10.68
CA GLY A 249 2.55 31.00 10.89
C GLY A 249 1.26 30.60 10.17
N GLU A 250 0.16 31.32 10.42
CA GLU A 250 -1.14 31.08 9.77
C GLU A 250 -1.27 31.87 8.44
N ILE A 251 -1.90 31.25 7.43
CA ILE A 251 -2.31 31.94 6.20
C ILE A 251 -3.77 31.59 5.91
N LEU A 252 -4.52 32.58 5.42
CA LEU A 252 -5.74 32.32 4.66
C LEU A 252 -5.38 31.57 3.36
N PRO A 253 -6.04 30.43 3.06
CA PRO A 253 -5.75 29.67 1.86
C PRO A 253 -5.97 30.55 0.60
N PRO A 254 -5.05 30.51 -0.38
CA PRO A 254 -5.26 31.20 -1.65
C PRO A 254 -6.58 30.78 -2.33
N PRO A 255 -7.20 31.65 -3.16
CA PRO A 255 -8.44 31.32 -3.86
C PRO A 255 -8.37 30.08 -4.77
N ASP A 256 -7.17 29.68 -5.18
CA ASP A 256 -6.87 28.53 -6.03
C ASP A 256 -6.39 27.29 -5.26
N SER A 257 -6.57 27.27 -3.93
CA SER A 257 -6.29 26.10 -3.11
C SER A 257 -7.24 24.94 -3.44
N ARG A 258 -6.70 23.71 -3.43
CA ARG A 258 -7.45 22.46 -3.56
C ARG A 258 -7.45 21.75 -2.21
N ASP A 259 -8.62 21.35 -1.73
CA ASP A 259 -8.75 20.55 -0.52
C ASP A 259 -8.39 19.08 -0.81
N ILE A 260 -7.39 18.56 -0.08
CA ILE A 260 -6.88 17.20 -0.24
C ILE A 260 -6.88 16.56 1.15
N PRO A 261 -7.81 15.65 1.44
CA PRO A 261 -7.84 14.86 2.65
C PRO A 261 -6.58 14.02 2.81
N TRP A 262 -6.24 13.83 4.09
CA TRP A 262 -5.18 12.95 4.51
C TRP A 262 -5.34 11.52 3.95
N GLY A 263 -4.27 10.98 3.36
CA GLY A 263 -4.28 9.62 2.82
C GLY A 263 -5.04 9.42 1.51
N ARG A 264 -5.33 10.48 0.74
CA ARG A 264 -5.95 10.35 -0.58
C ARG A 264 -5.15 9.45 -1.52
N TRP A 265 -5.83 8.51 -2.17
CA TRP A 265 -5.25 7.65 -3.19
C TRP A 265 -4.94 8.41 -4.47
N SER A 266 -3.80 8.08 -5.07
CA SER A 266 -3.39 8.53 -6.39
C SER A 266 -3.00 7.34 -7.25
N TYR A 267 -3.25 7.41 -8.56
CA TYR A 267 -2.84 6.38 -9.51
C TYR A 267 -1.47 6.67 -10.13
N ASP A 268 -0.57 5.69 -10.16
CA ASP A 268 0.62 5.71 -11.01
C ASP A 268 0.37 4.94 -12.31
N LEU A 269 0.82 5.49 -13.44
CA LEU A 269 0.84 4.86 -14.76
C LEU A 269 1.69 3.59 -14.85
N ASP A 270 2.48 3.29 -13.83
CA ASP A 270 3.14 1.99 -13.67
C ASP A 270 2.18 0.92 -13.09
N GLY A 271 0.89 1.23 -12.93
CA GLY A 271 -0.18 0.26 -12.64
C GLY A 271 -0.51 0.06 -11.16
N TYR A 272 -0.01 0.93 -10.28
CA TYR A 272 -0.24 0.85 -8.84
C TYR A 272 -0.89 2.13 -8.30
N PHE A 273 -1.47 2.02 -7.10
CA PHE A 273 -2.03 3.13 -6.35
C PHE A 273 -1.09 3.52 -5.22
N VAL A 274 -0.95 4.80 -4.95
CA VAL A 274 -0.06 5.32 -3.91
C VAL A 274 -0.75 6.40 -3.09
N ARG A 275 -0.45 6.44 -1.80
CA ARG A 275 -0.88 7.50 -0.89
C ARG A 275 0.17 7.80 0.17
N TYR A 276 0.11 9.01 0.70
CA TYR A 276 1.17 9.59 1.52
C TYR A 276 0.63 10.09 2.85
N PHE A 277 1.36 9.77 3.92
CA PHE A 277 1.10 10.14 5.30
C PHE A 277 2.32 10.87 5.84
N PRO A 278 2.38 12.20 5.69
CA PRO A 278 3.53 12.99 6.12
C PRO A 278 3.62 13.11 7.64
N HIS A 279 4.84 13.06 8.17
CA HIS A 279 5.20 13.40 9.55
C HIS A 279 6.17 14.58 9.49
N GLY A 280 5.61 15.79 9.40
CA GLY A 280 6.35 16.96 8.91
C GLY A 280 6.78 16.79 7.45
N TYR A 281 7.78 17.54 6.99
CA TYR A 281 8.31 17.40 5.62
C TYR A 281 9.47 16.40 5.50
N ARG A 282 9.95 15.85 6.62
CA ARG A 282 11.18 15.03 6.68
C ARG A 282 10.93 13.54 6.57
N ILE A 283 9.76 13.07 7.00
CA ILE A 283 9.42 11.65 6.98
C ILE A 283 8.03 11.52 6.39
N THR A 284 7.87 10.59 5.46
CA THR A 284 6.57 10.27 4.88
C THR A 284 6.38 8.77 4.92
N ARG A 285 5.36 8.31 5.65
CA ARG A 285 4.87 6.95 5.50
C ARG A 285 4.09 6.89 4.19
N THR A 286 4.45 5.94 3.34
CA THR A 286 3.84 5.75 2.02
C THR A 286 3.18 4.38 2.00
N GLN A 287 1.96 4.32 1.49
CA GLN A 287 1.29 3.05 1.21
C GLN A 287 1.08 2.92 -0.29
N ILE A 288 1.32 1.71 -0.79
CA ILE A 288 1.26 1.37 -2.20
C ILE A 288 0.38 0.16 -2.34
N TYR A 289 -0.64 0.22 -3.18
CA TYR A 289 -1.46 -0.94 -3.52
C TYR A 289 -1.20 -1.30 -4.99
N TYR A 290 -0.58 -2.45 -5.23
CA TYR A 290 -0.47 -3.01 -6.57
C TYR A 290 -1.58 -4.06 -6.77
N PRO A 291 -2.54 -3.84 -7.69
CA PRO A 291 -3.73 -4.67 -7.78
C PRO A 291 -3.47 -6.12 -8.20
N GLU A 292 -4.00 -7.07 -7.44
CA GLU A 292 -4.10 -8.49 -7.81
C GLU A 292 -5.23 -8.77 -8.80
N ASN A 293 -5.31 -10.03 -9.24
CA ASN A 293 -6.37 -10.50 -10.11
C ASN A 293 -7.55 -11.03 -9.29
N PHE A 294 -8.75 -10.82 -9.84
CA PHE A 294 -10.03 -11.21 -9.26
C PHE A 294 -10.84 -12.04 -10.24
N ILE A 295 -11.70 -12.91 -9.69
CA ILE A 295 -12.75 -13.57 -10.43
C ILE A 295 -14.08 -12.91 -10.03
N LEU A 296 -14.74 -12.31 -11.01
CA LEU A 296 -16.09 -11.77 -10.88
C LEU A 296 -17.06 -12.75 -11.53
N THR A 297 -18.11 -13.15 -10.82
CA THR A 297 -19.20 -13.95 -11.38
C THR A 297 -20.43 -13.08 -11.50
N THR A 298 -21.10 -13.15 -12.65
CA THR A 298 -22.36 -12.46 -12.93
C THR A 298 -23.47 -13.45 -13.23
N ASP A 299 -24.72 -13.03 -13.08
CA ASP A 299 -25.88 -13.79 -13.56
C ASP A 299 -26.17 -13.48 -15.05
N GLU A 300 -27.25 -14.06 -15.58
CA GLU A 300 -27.69 -13.88 -16.96
C GLU A 300 -28.03 -12.43 -17.35
N ASN A 301 -28.30 -11.58 -16.35
CA ASN A 301 -28.60 -10.17 -16.51
C ASN A 301 -27.36 -9.28 -16.24
N GLY A 302 -26.17 -9.88 -16.06
CA GLY A 302 -24.94 -9.14 -15.80
C GLY A 302 -24.78 -8.63 -14.36
N LEU A 303 -25.65 -9.02 -13.42
CA LEU A 303 -25.54 -8.61 -12.02
C LEU A 303 -24.44 -9.39 -11.31
N ILE A 304 -23.60 -8.71 -10.52
CA ILE A 304 -22.52 -9.36 -9.78
C ILE A 304 -23.13 -10.28 -8.71
N THR A 305 -22.77 -11.56 -8.74
CA THR A 305 -23.18 -12.58 -7.76
C THR A 305 -22.01 -13.08 -6.93
N ALA A 306 -20.76 -12.93 -7.40
CA ALA A 306 -19.59 -13.19 -6.58
C ALA A 306 -18.37 -12.35 -6.97
N ILE A 307 -17.54 -12.03 -5.97
CA ILE A 307 -16.19 -11.48 -6.11
C ILE A 307 -15.24 -12.42 -5.37
N VAL A 308 -14.19 -12.88 -6.04
CA VAL A 308 -13.20 -13.80 -5.46
C VAL A 308 -11.79 -13.29 -5.73
N ASP A 309 -10.95 -13.21 -4.70
CA ASP A 309 -9.53 -12.89 -4.87
C ASP A 309 -8.67 -14.15 -5.08
N ARG A 310 -7.38 -13.95 -5.37
CA ARG A 310 -6.40 -15.04 -5.54
C ARG A 310 -6.28 -15.95 -4.30
N GLN A 311 -6.64 -15.48 -3.11
CA GLN A 311 -6.54 -16.21 -1.85
C GLN A 311 -7.77 -17.11 -1.62
N GLY A 312 -8.79 -17.02 -2.48
CA GLY A 312 -10.06 -17.69 -2.29
C GLY A 312 -11.01 -16.96 -1.35
N THR A 313 -10.67 -15.74 -0.92
CA THR A 313 -11.63 -14.87 -0.22
C THR A 313 -12.77 -14.57 -1.17
N ARG A 314 -13.98 -14.89 -0.76
CA ARG A 314 -15.18 -14.82 -1.61
C ARG A 314 -16.25 -13.99 -0.94
N LEU A 315 -16.71 -12.95 -1.63
CA LEU A 315 -17.98 -12.30 -1.35
C LEU A 315 -19.02 -12.82 -2.33
N GLN A 316 -20.08 -13.44 -1.82
CA GLN A 316 -21.26 -13.83 -2.58
C GLN A 316 -22.40 -12.86 -2.31
N ILE A 317 -23.12 -12.49 -3.37
CA ILE A 317 -24.25 -11.56 -3.34
C ILE A 317 -25.50 -12.31 -3.78
N ILE A 318 -26.50 -12.34 -2.91
CA ILE A 318 -27.82 -12.94 -3.17
C ILE A 318 -28.85 -11.81 -3.16
N TYR A 319 -29.59 -11.65 -4.26
CA TYR A 319 -30.64 -10.64 -4.39
C TYR A 319 -31.98 -11.15 -3.86
N ASP A 320 -32.80 -10.25 -3.31
CA ASP A 320 -34.13 -10.58 -2.77
C ASP A 320 -35.19 -10.49 -3.85
N GLN A 321 -35.59 -11.65 -4.39
CA GLN A 321 -36.63 -11.76 -5.41
C GLN A 321 -38.04 -11.44 -4.89
N ASN A 322 -38.23 -11.36 -3.57
CA ASN A 322 -39.53 -11.04 -2.96
C ASN A 322 -39.77 -9.53 -2.84
N ILE A 323 -38.73 -8.72 -3.04
CA ILE A 323 -38.82 -7.26 -3.04
C ILE A 323 -38.85 -6.80 -4.50
N ALA A 324 -39.94 -6.12 -4.89
CA ALA A 324 -40.05 -5.56 -6.22
C ALA A 324 -38.88 -4.59 -6.50
N PRO A 325 -38.27 -4.64 -7.70
CA PRO A 325 -37.24 -3.69 -8.09
C PRO A 325 -37.74 -2.25 -8.02
N LEU A 326 -36.86 -1.32 -7.61
CA LEU A 326 -37.14 0.11 -7.68
C LEU A 326 -36.75 0.67 -9.04
N TYR A 327 -37.68 1.31 -9.73
CA TYR A 327 -37.42 2.01 -10.98
C TYR A 327 -37.20 3.51 -10.76
N PHE A 328 -36.50 4.13 -11.70
CA PHE A 328 -36.18 5.56 -11.68
C PHE A 328 -36.84 6.25 -12.88
N GLY A 329 -37.95 6.95 -12.63
CA GLY A 329 -38.60 7.75 -13.66
C GLY A 329 -37.64 8.77 -14.27
N GLY A 330 -37.45 8.70 -15.59
CA GLY A 330 -36.52 9.55 -16.33
C GLY A 330 -35.12 8.96 -16.55
N ASP A 331 -34.83 7.77 -16.01
CA ASP A 331 -33.58 7.03 -16.26
C ASP A 331 -33.86 5.52 -16.24
N ASP A 332 -34.00 4.92 -17.43
CA ASP A 332 -34.28 3.49 -17.61
C ASP A 332 -33.01 2.60 -17.62
N GLN A 333 -31.82 3.21 -17.46
CA GLN A 333 -30.56 2.47 -17.42
C GLN A 333 -30.18 1.99 -16.02
N VAL A 334 -30.98 2.34 -15.02
CA VAL A 334 -30.74 1.95 -13.63
C VAL A 334 -31.96 1.33 -12.97
N VAL A 335 -31.69 0.36 -12.10
CA VAL A 335 -32.71 -0.31 -11.29
C VAL A 335 -32.17 -0.54 -9.87
N GLY A 336 -33.01 -0.33 -8.87
CA GLY A 336 -32.69 -0.64 -7.48
C GLY A 336 -33.04 -2.08 -7.14
N LEU A 337 -32.05 -2.86 -6.69
CA LEU A 337 -32.22 -4.27 -6.34
C LEU A 337 -31.80 -4.53 -4.90
N ALA A 338 -32.72 -5.06 -4.10
CA ALA A 338 -32.49 -5.36 -2.69
C ALA A 338 -31.59 -6.59 -2.50
N PHE A 339 -30.71 -6.57 -1.50
CA PHE A 339 -29.95 -7.74 -1.09
C PHE A 339 -30.79 -8.61 -0.15
N LYS A 340 -30.80 -9.91 -0.46
CA LYS A 340 -31.27 -10.95 0.47
C LYS A 340 -30.16 -11.32 1.45
N GLU A 341 -28.95 -11.55 0.93
CA GLU A 341 -27.81 -11.94 1.76
C GLU A 341 -26.48 -11.60 1.07
N LEU A 342 -25.54 -11.05 1.84
CA LEU A 342 -24.14 -10.86 1.46
C LEU A 342 -23.29 -11.81 2.29
N ILE A 343 -22.58 -12.75 1.67
CA ILE A 343 -21.82 -13.80 2.36
C ILE A 343 -20.34 -13.62 2.07
N LEU A 344 -19.52 -13.35 3.09
CA LEU A 344 -18.07 -13.35 3.01
C LEU A 344 -17.51 -14.64 3.57
N THR A 345 -16.69 -15.33 2.78
CA THR A 345 -15.92 -16.50 3.18
C THR A 345 -14.44 -16.21 2.99
N TRP A 346 -13.61 -16.51 4.00
CA TRP A 346 -12.15 -16.29 3.95
C TRP A 346 -11.42 -17.36 4.76
N SER A 347 -10.14 -17.57 4.47
CA SER A 347 -9.29 -18.48 5.24
C SER A 347 -8.43 -17.70 6.24
N GLY A 348 -8.66 -17.93 7.53
CA GLY A 348 -7.87 -17.34 8.61
C GLY A 348 -6.53 -18.04 8.84
N PRO A 349 -5.70 -17.53 9.77
CA PRO A 349 -4.45 -18.18 10.18
C PRO A 349 -4.70 -19.63 10.61
N GLY A 350 -3.91 -20.57 10.08
CA GLY A 350 -4.05 -22.01 10.33
C GLY A 350 -4.98 -22.76 9.37
N GLY A 351 -5.49 -22.12 8.32
CA GLY A 351 -6.32 -22.77 7.29
C GLY A 351 -7.79 -22.93 7.69
N ILE A 352 -8.19 -22.33 8.81
CA ILE A 352 -9.58 -22.32 9.27
C ILE A 352 -10.39 -21.42 8.35
N THR A 353 -11.36 -21.99 7.64
CA THR A 353 -12.29 -21.22 6.83
C THR A 353 -13.33 -20.58 7.74
N SER A 354 -13.43 -19.26 7.67
CA SER A 354 -14.43 -18.47 8.37
C SER A 354 -15.47 -17.97 7.36
N THR A 355 -16.70 -17.83 7.81
CA THR A 355 -17.81 -17.32 7.00
C THR A 355 -18.66 -16.38 7.81
N ARG A 356 -19.18 -15.34 7.16
CA ARG A 356 -20.05 -14.35 7.77
C ARG A 356 -21.08 -13.87 6.76
N SER A 357 -22.27 -13.51 7.24
CA SER A 357 -23.37 -13.06 6.39
C SER A 357 -24.03 -11.79 6.91
N ILE A 358 -24.43 -10.90 6.01
CA ILE A 358 -25.36 -9.80 6.27
C ILE A 358 -26.66 -10.15 5.55
N ARG A 359 -27.76 -10.29 6.29
CA ARG A 359 -29.06 -10.70 5.76
C ARG A 359 -30.02 -9.53 5.71
N ASP A 360 -30.89 -9.57 4.72
CA ASP A 360 -32.04 -8.69 4.60
C ASP A 360 -31.68 -7.21 4.84
N THR A 361 -30.54 -6.74 4.33
CA THR A 361 -30.02 -5.37 4.56
C THR A 361 -29.34 -4.83 3.32
N GLY A 362 -29.59 -3.56 2.99
CA GLY A 362 -29.01 -2.87 1.84
C GLY A 362 -29.58 -3.28 0.48
N TRP A 363 -29.19 -2.50 -0.54
CA TRP A 363 -29.60 -2.67 -1.94
C TRP A 363 -28.60 -1.94 -2.84
N VAL A 364 -28.54 -2.34 -4.12
CA VAL A 364 -27.65 -1.75 -5.13
C VAL A 364 -28.44 -1.00 -6.19
N LEU A 365 -27.92 0.15 -6.62
CA LEU A 365 -28.32 0.78 -7.89
C LEU A 365 -27.56 0.08 -9.02
N ALA A 366 -28.19 -0.93 -9.61
CA ALA A 366 -27.63 -1.65 -10.74
C ALA A 366 -27.79 -0.82 -12.02
N GLY A 367 -26.66 -0.47 -12.64
CA GLY A 367 -26.59 0.25 -13.92
C GLY A 367 -25.64 1.46 -13.84
N VAL A 368 -25.59 2.22 -14.93
CA VAL A 368 -24.86 3.51 -15.00
C VAL A 368 -25.90 4.60 -15.24
N PRO A 369 -26.10 5.53 -14.30
CA PRO A 369 -27.13 6.55 -14.45
C PRO A 369 -26.76 7.52 -15.57
N VAL A 370 -27.73 7.97 -16.36
CA VAL A 370 -27.57 9.01 -17.39
C VAL A 370 -27.98 10.40 -16.91
N GLY A 371 -28.83 10.50 -15.88
CA GLY A 371 -29.25 11.77 -15.28
C GLY A 371 -30.75 11.99 -15.38
N GLY A 372 -31.31 12.77 -14.44
CA GLY A 372 -32.75 13.10 -14.43
C GLY A 372 -33.66 12.04 -13.78
N GLY A 373 -33.15 10.84 -13.49
CA GLY A 373 -33.84 9.80 -12.75
C GLY A 373 -34.35 10.23 -11.37
N LYS A 374 -35.59 9.87 -11.08
CA LYS A 374 -36.24 10.05 -9.78
C LYS A 374 -36.79 8.72 -9.31
N PRO A 375 -36.53 8.29 -8.06
CA PRO A 375 -37.08 7.05 -7.57
C PRO A 375 -38.60 7.10 -7.58
N ASP A 376 -39.23 6.04 -8.05
CA ASP A 376 -40.69 5.94 -8.06
C ASP A 376 -41.25 6.15 -6.64
N SER A 377 -42.33 6.93 -6.52
CA SER A 377 -42.91 7.35 -5.24
C SER A 377 -43.47 6.20 -4.38
N THR A 378 -43.53 5.00 -4.93
CA THR A 378 -43.95 3.75 -4.26
C THR A 378 -42.76 2.98 -3.65
N ALA A 379 -41.57 3.58 -3.58
CA ALA A 379 -40.39 2.98 -2.98
C ALA A 379 -40.68 2.52 -1.55
N GLY A 380 -40.63 1.21 -1.32
CA GLY A 380 -40.77 0.62 0.01
C GLY A 380 -39.62 1.04 0.94
N PRO A 381 -39.70 0.76 2.25
CA PRO A 381 -38.71 1.18 3.24
C PRO A 381 -37.29 0.67 2.93
N ARG A 382 -37.18 -0.43 2.18
CA ARG A 382 -35.90 -0.99 1.69
C ARG A 382 -35.08 -0.02 0.83
N PHE A 383 -35.74 0.94 0.18
CA PHE A 383 -35.11 1.89 -0.73
C PHE A 383 -35.22 3.34 -0.23
N ALA A 384 -35.32 3.54 1.10
CA ALA A 384 -35.55 4.86 1.69
C ALA A 384 -34.50 5.91 1.30
N ASP A 385 -33.27 5.51 0.98
CA ASP A 385 -32.16 6.37 0.56
C ASP A 385 -31.96 6.44 -0.97
N ALA A 386 -32.93 6.02 -1.78
CA ALA A 386 -32.81 5.95 -3.25
C ALA A 386 -32.37 7.24 -3.93
N ALA A 387 -32.90 8.39 -3.52
CA ALA A 387 -32.50 9.67 -4.08
C ALA A 387 -31.02 9.98 -3.79
N ALA A 388 -30.53 9.65 -2.59
CA ALA A 388 -29.14 9.84 -2.21
C ALA A 388 -28.21 8.86 -2.96
N ARG A 389 -28.62 7.58 -3.10
CA ARG A 389 -27.89 6.57 -3.87
C ARG A 389 -27.75 6.95 -5.34
N TYR A 390 -28.83 7.43 -5.96
CA TYR A 390 -28.81 7.88 -7.34
C TYR A 390 -27.92 9.12 -7.54
N LYS A 391 -27.98 10.08 -6.62
CA LYS A 391 -27.08 11.25 -6.61
C LYS A 391 -25.61 10.83 -6.48
N PHE A 392 -25.30 9.89 -5.60
CA PHE A 392 -23.96 9.33 -5.47
C PHE A 392 -23.49 8.71 -6.79
N ALA A 393 -24.31 7.82 -7.39
CA ALA A 393 -23.93 7.12 -8.61
C ALA A 393 -23.69 8.07 -9.80
N LEU A 394 -24.47 9.14 -9.92
CA LEU A 394 -24.24 10.19 -10.91
C LEU A 394 -22.93 10.93 -10.67
N HIS A 395 -22.68 11.36 -9.42
CA HIS A 395 -21.43 12.04 -9.08
C HIS A 395 -20.22 11.13 -9.33
N HIS A 396 -20.31 9.88 -8.89
CA HIS A 396 -19.29 8.87 -9.08
C HIS A 396 -18.99 8.62 -10.57
N ARG A 397 -20.02 8.48 -11.41
CA ARG A 397 -19.87 8.40 -12.87
C ARG A 397 -19.05 9.56 -13.41
N ASP A 398 -19.42 10.78 -13.04
CA ASP A 398 -18.77 12.00 -13.53
C ASP A 398 -17.29 12.04 -13.08
N GLU A 399 -16.98 11.65 -11.84
CA GLU A 399 -15.61 11.56 -11.35
C GLU A 399 -14.76 10.53 -12.11
N VAL A 400 -15.30 9.36 -12.45
CA VAL A 400 -14.58 8.34 -13.24
C VAL A 400 -14.30 8.84 -14.66
N LEU A 401 -15.28 9.47 -15.31
CA LEU A 401 -15.11 10.02 -16.64
C LEU A 401 -14.12 11.20 -16.63
N GLU A 402 -14.17 12.07 -15.62
CA GLU A 402 -13.20 13.14 -15.43
C GLU A 402 -11.78 12.57 -15.22
N LEU A 403 -11.64 11.52 -14.40
CA LEU A 403 -10.36 10.85 -14.18
C LEU A 403 -9.81 10.24 -15.48
N LYS A 404 -10.64 9.55 -16.28
CA LYS A 404 -10.27 9.07 -17.62
C LYS A 404 -9.73 10.20 -18.48
N ASN A 405 -10.44 11.33 -18.53
CA ASN A 405 -10.07 12.49 -19.32
C ASN A 405 -8.78 13.19 -18.82
N LYS A 406 -8.56 13.25 -17.51
CA LYS A 406 -7.31 13.74 -16.90
C LYS A 406 -6.13 12.85 -17.27
N LEU A 407 -6.28 11.53 -17.11
CA LEU A 407 -5.24 10.55 -17.43
C LEU A 407 -4.94 10.51 -18.94
N ALA A 408 -5.91 10.80 -19.80
CA ALA A 408 -5.74 10.91 -21.25
C ALA A 408 -4.73 11.99 -21.69
N ARG A 409 -4.40 12.94 -20.81
CA ARG A 409 -3.33 13.93 -21.04
C ARG A 409 -1.93 13.30 -21.03
N ILE A 410 -1.78 12.15 -20.36
CA ILE A 410 -0.49 11.49 -20.12
C ILE A 410 -0.46 10.08 -20.74
N ASN A 411 -1.63 9.44 -20.90
CA ASN A 411 -1.82 8.23 -21.68
C ASN A 411 -2.75 8.51 -22.88
N PRO A 412 -2.21 8.86 -24.07
CA PRO A 412 -3.02 9.22 -25.24
C PRO A 412 -3.99 8.12 -25.71
N GLU A 413 -3.72 6.84 -25.40
CA GLU A 413 -4.58 5.70 -25.76
C GLU A 413 -5.98 5.81 -25.14
N LEU A 414 -6.11 6.48 -23.99
CA LEU A 414 -7.40 6.72 -23.34
C LEU A 414 -8.30 7.67 -24.13
N LYS A 415 -7.74 8.51 -25.02
CA LYS A 415 -8.53 9.44 -25.83
C LYS A 415 -9.44 8.73 -26.83
N THR A 416 -9.07 7.52 -27.25
CA THR A 416 -9.83 6.74 -28.23
C THR A 416 -10.85 5.82 -27.57
N LEU A 417 -10.84 5.68 -26.24
CA LEU A 417 -11.81 4.86 -25.52
C LEU A 417 -13.15 5.59 -25.35
N SER A 418 -14.24 4.93 -25.74
CA SER A 418 -15.60 5.40 -25.46
C SER A 418 -15.85 5.56 -23.96
N ASP A 419 -16.87 6.32 -23.59
CA ASP A 419 -17.29 6.42 -22.18
C ASP A 419 -17.80 5.07 -21.64
N SER A 420 -18.30 4.20 -22.52
CA SER A 420 -18.71 2.84 -22.16
C SER A 420 -17.57 1.96 -21.67
N ALA A 421 -16.31 2.24 -22.02
CA ALA A 421 -15.16 1.54 -21.46
C ALA A 421 -15.02 1.74 -19.93
N ALA A 422 -15.58 2.83 -19.38
CA ALA A 422 -15.55 3.10 -17.94
C ALA A 422 -16.73 2.49 -17.17
N TRP A 423 -17.74 1.95 -17.85
CA TRP A 423 -18.99 1.52 -17.21
C TRP A 423 -18.78 0.42 -16.17
N SER A 424 -17.90 -0.54 -16.42
CA SER A 424 -17.61 -1.61 -15.45
C SER A 424 -16.99 -1.07 -14.16
N VAL A 425 -16.19 0.00 -14.24
CA VAL A 425 -15.59 0.67 -13.07
C VAL A 425 -16.67 1.43 -12.29
N ILE A 426 -17.57 2.13 -13.00
CA ILE A 426 -18.68 2.88 -12.40
C ILE A 426 -19.66 1.92 -11.71
N PHE A 427 -20.01 0.84 -12.39
CA PHE A 427 -20.90 -0.18 -11.89
C PHE A 427 -20.34 -0.83 -10.62
N LEU A 428 -19.07 -1.23 -10.63
CA LEU A 428 -18.43 -1.80 -9.45
C LEU A 428 -18.35 -0.80 -8.29
N GLY A 429 -18.16 0.49 -8.56
CA GLY A 429 -18.26 1.56 -7.56
C GLY A 429 -19.66 1.64 -6.90
N ASN A 430 -20.73 1.47 -7.67
CA ASN A 430 -22.10 1.39 -7.14
C ASN A 430 -22.28 0.19 -6.19
N TYR A 431 -21.68 -0.95 -6.51
CA TYR A 431 -21.66 -2.13 -5.63
C TYR A 431 -20.86 -1.89 -4.35
N CYS A 432 -19.66 -1.30 -4.46
CA CYS A 432 -18.84 -0.94 -3.31
C CYS A 432 -19.62 -0.04 -2.34
N GLU A 433 -20.32 0.96 -2.86
CA GLU A 433 -21.14 1.87 -2.04
C GLU A 433 -22.35 1.17 -1.43
N ALA A 434 -23.05 0.32 -2.19
CA ALA A 434 -24.18 -0.47 -1.69
C ALA A 434 -23.78 -1.38 -0.53
N ILE A 435 -22.66 -2.10 -0.67
CA ILE A 435 -22.11 -2.99 0.35
C ILE A 435 -21.67 -2.18 1.58
N ARG A 436 -20.98 -1.05 1.37
CA ARG A 436 -20.56 -0.15 2.46
C ARG A 436 -21.76 0.27 3.32
N GLN A 437 -22.87 0.61 2.68
CA GLN A 437 -24.04 1.14 3.39
C GLN A 437 -24.83 0.03 4.08
N ALA A 438 -24.90 -1.17 3.48
CA ALA A 438 -25.42 -2.35 4.16
C ALA A 438 -24.65 -2.67 5.46
N ILE A 439 -23.32 -2.55 5.42
CA ILE A 439 -22.46 -2.76 6.59
C ILE A 439 -22.67 -1.69 7.65
N LEU A 440 -22.74 -0.41 7.27
CA LEU A 440 -22.94 0.68 8.23
C LEU A 440 -24.29 0.58 8.93
N GLU A 441 -25.33 0.22 8.19
CA GLU A 441 -26.67 -0.03 8.74
C GLU A 441 -26.64 -1.20 9.75
N THR A 442 -25.95 -2.29 9.39
CA THR A 442 -25.82 -3.47 10.25
C THR A 442 -25.00 -3.19 11.51
N ALA A 443 -23.87 -2.49 11.37
CA ALA A 443 -22.91 -2.28 12.44
C ALA A 443 -23.31 -1.13 13.38
N ARG A 444 -24.22 -0.23 12.96
CA ARG A 444 -24.63 0.98 13.69
C ARG A 444 -23.47 1.87 14.16
N VAL A 445 -22.34 1.83 13.45
CA VAL A 445 -21.12 2.60 13.74
C VAL A 445 -20.58 3.27 12.49
N SER A 446 -19.73 4.28 12.64
CA SER A 446 -19.07 4.92 11.49
C SER A 446 -17.99 4.03 10.87
N VAL A 447 -17.62 4.25 9.59
CA VAL A 447 -16.59 3.46 8.87
C VAL A 447 -15.27 3.40 9.65
N ASN A 448 -14.90 4.50 10.31
CA ASN A 448 -13.64 4.62 11.08
C ASN A 448 -13.67 3.86 12.41
N GLN A 449 -14.82 3.33 12.81
CA GLN A 449 -15.04 2.56 14.04
C GLN A 449 -15.40 1.10 13.74
N LEU A 450 -15.37 0.68 12.47
CA LEU A 450 -15.55 -0.72 12.10
C LEU A 450 -14.39 -1.53 12.65
N ASP A 451 -14.73 -2.59 13.40
CA ASP A 451 -13.77 -3.61 13.79
C ASP A 451 -13.12 -4.26 12.54
N ASP A 452 -11.91 -4.81 12.69
CA ASP A 452 -11.12 -5.43 11.62
C ASP A 452 -11.94 -6.47 10.82
N MET A 453 -12.92 -7.09 11.48
CA MET A 453 -13.83 -8.08 10.90
C MET A 453 -14.81 -7.51 9.85
N TYR A 454 -15.32 -6.28 10.00
CA TYR A 454 -16.15 -5.63 8.97
C TYR A 454 -15.30 -4.91 7.91
N ALA A 455 -14.04 -4.61 8.23
CA ALA A 455 -13.11 -4.06 7.27
C ALA A 455 -12.85 -5.03 6.10
N GLU A 456 -12.81 -6.34 6.32
CA GLU A 456 -12.62 -7.33 5.24
C GLU A 456 -13.76 -7.36 4.22
N PHE A 457 -15.01 -7.20 4.67
CA PHE A 457 -16.16 -7.08 3.77
C PHE A 457 -16.04 -5.91 2.80
N LEU A 458 -15.37 -4.82 3.22
CA LEU A 458 -15.10 -3.67 2.36
C LEU A 458 -13.82 -3.85 1.53
N ARG A 459 -12.77 -4.46 2.10
CA ARG A 459 -11.48 -4.61 1.42
C ARG A 459 -11.60 -5.35 0.10
N LEU A 460 -12.34 -6.47 0.05
CA LEU A 460 -12.45 -7.27 -1.17
C LEU A 460 -13.05 -6.51 -2.37
N PRO A 461 -14.27 -5.94 -2.30
CA PRO A 461 -14.86 -5.22 -3.43
C PRO A 461 -14.08 -3.95 -3.80
N TYR A 462 -13.51 -3.21 -2.83
CA TYR A 462 -12.67 -2.04 -3.15
C TYR A 462 -11.38 -2.41 -3.88
N ARG A 463 -10.70 -3.50 -3.49
CA ARG A 463 -9.51 -3.98 -4.20
C ARG A 463 -9.86 -4.41 -5.64
N ALA A 464 -10.99 -5.09 -5.83
CA ALA A 464 -11.50 -5.42 -7.17
C ALA A 464 -11.82 -4.16 -7.99
N TRP A 465 -12.38 -3.13 -7.35
CA TRP A 465 -12.68 -1.85 -7.98
C TRP A 465 -11.42 -1.11 -8.42
N MET A 466 -10.39 -1.08 -7.56
CA MET A 466 -9.08 -0.54 -7.88
C MET A 466 -8.40 -1.32 -9.02
N LYS A 467 -8.55 -2.65 -9.10
CA LYS A 467 -8.10 -3.43 -10.27
C LYS A 467 -8.80 -2.98 -11.56
N GLY A 468 -10.12 -2.84 -11.52
CA GLY A 468 -10.89 -2.33 -12.66
C GLY A 468 -10.44 -0.95 -13.10
N LEU A 469 -10.18 -0.05 -12.15
CA LEU A 469 -9.65 1.29 -12.45
C LEU A 469 -8.23 1.25 -13.04
N ALA A 470 -7.37 0.35 -12.56
CA ALA A 470 -6.03 0.19 -13.11
C ALA A 470 -6.04 -0.30 -14.56
N LEU A 471 -6.94 -1.22 -14.90
CA LEU A 471 -7.15 -1.66 -16.29
C LEU A 471 -7.63 -0.49 -17.16
N LEU A 472 -8.45 0.41 -16.61
CA LEU A 472 -9.08 1.51 -17.36
C LEU A 472 -8.02 2.54 -17.69
N ALA A 473 -7.23 2.90 -16.69
CA ALA A 473 -6.16 3.86 -16.81
C ALA A 473 -5.03 3.40 -17.75
N ASN A 474 -4.83 2.08 -17.88
CA ASN A 474 -3.85 1.50 -18.80
C ASN A 474 -4.40 1.25 -20.22
N GLY A 475 -5.71 1.37 -20.44
CA GLY A 475 -6.34 1.10 -21.73
C GLY A 475 -6.49 -0.39 -22.06
N ASP A 476 -6.30 -1.27 -21.07
CA ASP A 476 -6.41 -2.73 -21.22
C ASP A 476 -7.85 -3.24 -21.12
N PHE A 477 -8.80 -2.46 -21.64
CA PHE A 477 -10.20 -2.86 -21.73
C PHE A 477 -10.50 -3.34 -23.14
N GLN A 478 -10.87 -4.61 -23.28
CA GLN A 478 -11.64 -5.03 -24.45
C GLN A 478 -13.11 -4.78 -24.17
N ALA A 479 -13.64 -3.73 -24.78
CA ALA A 479 -15.08 -3.62 -24.97
C ALA A 479 -15.44 -4.54 -26.14
N GLU A 480 -15.82 -5.78 -25.86
CA GLU A 480 -16.76 -6.41 -26.77
C GLU A 480 -18.10 -5.72 -26.51
N ALA A 481 -18.44 -4.75 -27.37
CA ALA A 481 -19.85 -4.47 -27.62
C ALA A 481 -20.41 -5.76 -28.24
N GLY A 482 -20.89 -6.67 -27.40
CA GLY A 482 -21.47 -7.91 -27.85
C GLY A 482 -22.80 -7.64 -28.53
N ASP A 483 -22.77 -7.36 -29.84
CA ASP A 483 -23.84 -7.82 -30.73
C ASP A 483 -23.83 -9.36 -30.67
N TYR A 484 -24.68 -9.98 -29.85
CA TYR A 484 -25.07 -11.39 -30.05
C TYR A 484 -26.36 -11.74 -29.27
N LEU A 485 -27.48 -11.72 -29.99
CA LEU A 485 -28.55 -12.70 -29.81
C LEU A 485 -28.59 -13.53 -31.10
N PRO A 486 -28.32 -14.84 -31.07
CA PRO A 486 -28.73 -15.70 -32.18
C PRO A 486 -30.26 -15.72 -32.18
N GLU A 487 -30.89 -15.36 -33.31
CA GLU A 487 -32.36 -15.40 -33.50
C GLU A 487 -32.96 -16.76 -33.08
N GLU A 488 -32.18 -17.84 -33.17
CA GLU A 488 -32.59 -19.20 -32.80
C GLU A 488 -32.86 -19.40 -31.29
N TYR A 489 -32.37 -18.56 -30.38
CA TYR A 489 -32.66 -18.68 -28.94
C TYR A 489 -33.89 -17.89 -28.49
N ALA A 490 -34.28 -16.85 -29.24
CA ALA A 490 -35.49 -16.06 -28.99
C ALA A 490 -36.77 -16.89 -29.15
N ASP A 491 -36.72 -17.90 -30.03
CA ASP A 491 -37.86 -18.81 -30.25
C ASP A 491 -37.93 -19.95 -29.22
N SER A 492 -36.81 -20.35 -28.61
CA SER A 492 -36.84 -21.39 -27.55
C SER A 492 -37.46 -20.92 -26.22
N LEU A 493 -37.53 -19.59 -25.99
CA LEU A 493 -38.12 -19.02 -24.77
C LEU A 493 -39.61 -18.69 -24.91
N ARG A 494 -40.17 -18.67 -26.13
CA ARG A 494 -41.63 -18.57 -26.34
C ARG A 494 -42.37 -19.86 -25.98
N GLY A 495 -41.70 -21.01 -25.99
CA GLY A 495 -42.30 -22.32 -25.69
C GLY A 495 -42.35 -22.71 -24.20
N ARG A 496 -41.72 -21.95 -23.28
CA ARG A 496 -41.70 -22.28 -21.84
C ARG A 496 -42.59 -21.41 -20.96
N ALA A 497 -43.30 -20.45 -21.54
CA ALA A 497 -44.24 -19.58 -20.84
C ALA A 497 -45.64 -20.19 -20.63
N THR A 498 -45.90 -21.44 -21.07
CA THR A 498 -47.21 -22.10 -20.96
C THR A 498 -47.26 -23.31 -20.04
N SER A 499 -46.17 -23.67 -19.35
CA SER A 499 -46.20 -24.73 -18.33
C SER A 499 -45.81 -24.15 -16.97
N GLY A 500 -46.80 -24.06 -16.09
CA GLY A 500 -46.60 -23.85 -14.66
C GLY A 500 -45.70 -24.91 -14.00
N PRO A 501 -45.47 -24.83 -12.69
CA PRO A 501 -44.29 -25.35 -12.03
C PRO A 501 -44.16 -26.86 -12.22
N SER A 502 -43.11 -27.30 -12.92
CA SER A 502 -42.78 -28.72 -12.97
C SER A 502 -42.15 -29.12 -11.64
N LYS A 503 -42.95 -29.83 -10.84
CA LYS A 503 -42.48 -30.73 -9.78
C LYS A 503 -41.44 -31.70 -10.38
N GLN A 504 -40.15 -31.47 -10.16
CA GLN A 504 -39.11 -32.52 -10.03
C GLN A 504 -37.72 -31.91 -9.77
N SER A 505 -37.41 -31.70 -8.50
CA SER A 505 -36.10 -32.03 -7.91
C SER A 505 -36.29 -32.13 -6.41
N SER A 506 -36.72 -33.31 -6.00
CA SER A 506 -36.95 -33.73 -4.63
C SER A 506 -35.63 -34.03 -3.91
N ASN A 507 -35.59 -33.62 -2.63
CA ASN A 507 -34.93 -34.22 -1.47
C ASN A 507 -33.75 -33.43 -0.88
N LEU A 508 -34.06 -32.61 0.14
CA LEU A 508 -33.60 -32.77 1.52
C LEU A 508 -34.07 -31.55 2.34
N LEU A 509 -35.29 -31.62 2.89
CA LEU A 509 -35.68 -30.82 4.05
C LEU A 509 -36.35 -31.74 5.06
N PHE A 510 -35.86 -31.64 6.29
CA PHE A 510 -36.24 -32.37 7.49
C PHE A 510 -37.75 -32.30 7.74
N SER A 511 -38.35 -33.40 8.21
CA SER A 511 -39.79 -33.51 8.48
C SER A 511 -40.16 -32.94 9.86
N PHE A 512 -41.34 -32.32 9.93
CA PHE A 512 -42.27 -32.39 11.07
C PHE A 512 -43.71 -32.22 10.52
N PRO A 513 -44.72 -33.01 10.95
CA PRO A 513 -46.07 -32.94 10.43
C PRO A 513 -47.01 -32.15 11.34
N GLY A 514 -47.96 -31.41 10.74
CA GLY A 514 -49.16 -30.95 11.45
C GLY A 514 -49.95 -29.84 10.77
N ALA A 515 -51.12 -30.22 10.24
CA ALA A 515 -52.32 -29.42 9.97
C ALA A 515 -52.35 -28.45 8.77
N GLU A 516 -52.97 -28.92 7.69
CA GLU A 516 -53.85 -28.08 6.85
C GLU A 516 -55.10 -27.69 7.65
N ILE A 517 -55.69 -26.51 7.39
CA ILE A 517 -57.12 -26.32 7.06
C ILE A 517 -57.50 -24.81 6.98
N PHE A 518 -58.26 -24.48 5.91
CA PHE A 518 -59.06 -23.28 5.56
C PHE A 518 -58.38 -21.97 5.11
N ALA A 519 -58.28 -21.81 3.78
CA ALA A 519 -58.29 -20.54 3.07
C ALA A 519 -59.17 -20.69 1.82
N SER A 520 -60.30 -19.98 1.72
CA SER A 520 -61.06 -19.90 0.46
C SER A 520 -61.95 -18.65 0.29
N GLU A 521 -61.76 -17.58 1.07
CA GLU A 521 -62.53 -16.33 0.87
C GLU A 521 -61.66 -15.07 0.75
N VAL A 522 -60.35 -15.22 0.58
CA VAL A 522 -59.40 -14.09 0.43
C VAL A 522 -58.78 -14.02 -0.99
N GLU A 523 -59.02 -15.01 -1.85
CA GLU A 523 -58.35 -15.12 -3.16
C GLU A 523 -58.90 -14.22 -4.27
N ASP A 524 -60.19 -13.85 -4.24
CA ASP A 524 -60.79 -13.12 -5.37
C ASP A 524 -60.37 -11.64 -5.42
N ILE A 525 -60.21 -10.98 -4.28
CA ILE A 525 -59.80 -9.56 -4.20
C ILE A 525 -58.32 -9.37 -4.61
N PHE A 526 -57.47 -10.39 -4.39
CA PHE A 526 -56.06 -10.34 -4.79
C PHE A 526 -55.82 -10.65 -6.27
N SER A 527 -56.82 -11.17 -6.99
CA SER A 527 -56.69 -11.56 -8.40
C SER A 527 -56.74 -10.36 -9.36
N GLU A 528 -57.58 -9.35 -9.08
CA GLU A 528 -57.71 -8.15 -9.91
C GLU A 528 -56.53 -7.20 -9.75
N ILE A 529 -56.00 -7.01 -8.53
CA ILE A 529 -54.80 -6.19 -8.27
C ILE A 529 -53.54 -6.84 -8.89
N LYS A 530 -53.49 -8.17 -8.99
CA LYS A 530 -52.38 -8.89 -9.64
C LYS A 530 -52.33 -8.70 -11.17
N LYS A 531 -53.46 -8.41 -11.81
CA LYS A 531 -53.55 -8.38 -13.28
C LYS A 531 -52.99 -7.07 -13.86
N GLU A 532 -53.27 -5.92 -13.23
CA GLU A 532 -52.69 -4.62 -13.62
C GLU A 532 -51.18 -4.52 -13.36
N TRP A 533 -50.69 -5.19 -12.30
CA TRP A 533 -49.26 -5.23 -11.97
C TRP A 533 -48.43 -6.06 -12.95
N ASN A 534 -49.01 -7.14 -13.49
CA ASN A 534 -48.27 -8.08 -14.33
C ASN A 534 -48.05 -7.57 -15.76
N GLU A 535 -49.00 -6.88 -16.37
CA GLU A 535 -48.85 -6.46 -17.79
C GLU A 535 -47.97 -5.21 -17.96
N SER A 536 -48.12 -4.21 -17.07
CA SER A 536 -47.32 -2.98 -17.10
C SER A 536 -45.89 -3.18 -16.58
N GLY A 537 -45.72 -4.03 -15.55
CA GLY A 537 -44.42 -4.40 -15.00
C GLY A 537 -43.60 -5.26 -15.95
N GLN A 538 -44.22 -6.22 -16.65
CA GLN A 538 -43.51 -7.09 -17.60
C GLN A 538 -43.09 -6.36 -18.89
N GLN A 539 -43.88 -5.40 -19.39
CA GLN A 539 -43.45 -4.56 -20.52
C GLN A 539 -42.29 -3.63 -20.14
N ARG A 540 -42.27 -3.06 -18.93
CA ARG A 540 -41.13 -2.26 -18.43
C ARG A 540 -39.90 -3.12 -18.17
N LEU A 541 -40.06 -4.30 -17.59
CA LEU A 541 -39.00 -5.31 -17.46
C LEU A 541 -38.44 -5.71 -18.83
N SER A 542 -39.26 -5.77 -19.88
CA SER A 542 -38.80 -6.11 -21.24
C SER A 542 -37.93 -5.04 -21.91
N LYS A 543 -38.07 -3.76 -21.52
CA LYS A 543 -37.18 -2.67 -21.96
C LYS A 543 -35.95 -2.50 -21.07
N ALA A 544 -36.09 -2.74 -19.75
CA ALA A 544 -34.97 -2.79 -18.81
C ALA A 544 -34.14 -4.09 -18.90
N ARG A 545 -34.52 -5.01 -19.80
CA ARG A 545 -34.03 -6.41 -19.84
C ARG A 545 -32.63 -6.58 -20.40
N GLU A 546 -32.08 -5.58 -21.06
CA GLU A 546 -30.70 -5.62 -21.52
C GLU A 546 -29.86 -4.68 -20.65
N LEU A 547 -29.79 -4.99 -19.35
CA LEU A 547 -28.62 -4.57 -18.58
C LEU A 547 -27.39 -5.07 -19.36
N PRO A 548 -26.37 -4.22 -19.61
CA PRO A 548 -25.26 -4.63 -20.45
C PRO A 548 -24.62 -5.88 -19.86
N LYS A 549 -24.51 -6.94 -20.67
CA LYS A 549 -23.80 -8.16 -20.28
C LYS A 549 -22.31 -7.86 -20.24
N PHE A 550 -21.78 -7.66 -19.05
CA PHE A 550 -20.35 -7.45 -18.88
C PHE A 550 -19.65 -8.80 -18.72
N VAL A 551 -19.04 -9.27 -19.80
CA VAL A 551 -18.02 -10.31 -19.71
C VAL A 551 -16.70 -9.60 -19.48
N TRP A 552 -16.14 -9.73 -18.28
CA TRP A 552 -14.69 -9.60 -18.13
C TRP A 552 -14.11 -10.80 -18.88
N VAL A 553 -13.84 -10.65 -20.17
CA VAL A 553 -13.20 -11.72 -20.93
C VAL A 553 -11.80 -11.85 -20.36
N ARG A 554 -11.61 -12.83 -19.49
CA ARG A 554 -10.29 -13.38 -19.24
C ARG A 554 -9.81 -13.85 -20.61
N ARG A 555 -8.64 -13.38 -21.06
CA ARG A 555 -7.94 -14.05 -22.15
C ARG A 555 -7.87 -15.54 -21.81
N GLU A 556 -8.38 -16.41 -22.68
CA GLU A 556 -7.90 -17.79 -22.70
C GLU A 556 -6.38 -17.71 -22.81
N THR A 557 -5.68 -18.33 -21.87
CA THR A 557 -4.23 -18.19 -21.77
C THR A 557 -3.57 -19.07 -22.83
N PRO A 558 -2.63 -18.51 -23.63
CA PRO A 558 -1.37 -19.21 -23.82
C PRO A 558 -0.18 -18.36 -23.42
N LYS A 559 0.89 -19.09 -23.09
CA LYS A 559 2.15 -18.64 -22.50
C LYS A 559 2.63 -17.28 -23.06
N TRP A 560 2.94 -16.35 -22.16
CA TRP A 560 3.87 -15.22 -22.29
C TRP A 560 3.50 -13.89 -23.00
N GLU A 561 2.26 -13.37 -23.11
CA GLU A 561 2.13 -11.93 -23.50
C GLU A 561 0.95 -11.12 -22.95
N LYS A 562 1.32 -9.96 -22.38
CA LYS A 562 0.65 -8.65 -22.34
C LYS A 562 -0.65 -8.52 -21.54
N GLU A 563 -0.48 -8.28 -20.23
CA GLU A 563 -1.46 -7.57 -19.41
C GLU A 563 -0.76 -6.35 -18.78
N THR A 564 -1.37 -5.16 -18.86
CA THR A 564 -0.99 -3.93 -18.16
C THR A 564 0.52 -3.71 -18.09
N ARG A 565 1.19 -3.49 -19.23
CA ARG A 565 2.64 -3.28 -19.22
C ARG A 565 2.94 -2.06 -18.34
N PRO A 566 3.57 -2.24 -17.16
CA PRO A 566 4.10 -1.11 -16.41
C PRO A 566 5.07 -0.39 -17.36
N LYS A 567 5.00 0.93 -17.43
CA LYS A 567 5.93 1.69 -18.28
C LYS A 567 7.38 1.45 -17.85
N LYS A 568 7.59 1.04 -16.60
CA LYS A 568 8.88 0.61 -16.05
C LYS A 568 8.81 -0.77 -15.39
N LEU A 569 9.55 -1.72 -15.96
CA LEU A 569 9.79 -3.04 -15.39
C LEU A 569 11.18 -3.11 -14.77
N GLY A 570 11.27 -3.81 -13.65
CA GLY A 570 12.53 -4.13 -13.01
C GLY A 570 13.25 -5.30 -13.68
N PRO A 571 14.47 -5.62 -13.23
CA PRO A 571 15.19 -6.82 -13.65
C PRO A 571 14.45 -8.13 -13.38
N SER A 572 13.39 -8.10 -12.57
CA SER A 572 12.50 -9.23 -12.31
C SER A 572 11.26 -9.28 -13.21
N GLY A 573 11.12 -8.35 -14.17
CA GLY A 573 9.92 -8.22 -14.98
C GLY A 573 8.68 -7.76 -14.20
N LEU A 574 8.86 -7.32 -12.94
CA LEU A 574 7.81 -6.75 -12.10
C LEU A 574 7.78 -5.20 -12.20
N PRO A 575 6.61 -4.57 -11.99
CA PRO A 575 6.54 -3.12 -11.85
C PRO A 575 7.46 -2.62 -10.75
N LEU A 576 8.06 -1.45 -10.95
CA LEU A 576 8.93 -0.81 -9.96
C LEU A 576 8.25 0.35 -9.25
N PHE A 577 8.30 0.34 -7.92
CA PHE A 577 8.13 1.55 -7.14
C PHE A 577 9.47 2.29 -7.02
N GLU A 578 9.48 3.55 -7.46
CA GLU A 578 10.61 4.46 -7.32
C GLU A 578 10.24 5.61 -6.39
N PRO A 579 10.78 5.67 -5.16
CA PRO A 579 10.36 6.63 -4.15
C PRO A 579 10.52 8.11 -4.57
N ASP A 580 11.47 8.43 -5.45
CA ASP A 580 11.83 9.80 -5.83
C ASP A 580 11.23 10.27 -7.17
N LYS A 581 10.65 9.35 -7.96
CA LYS A 581 10.17 9.63 -9.32
C LYS A 581 9.02 10.63 -9.36
N LYS A 582 8.10 10.53 -8.40
CA LYS A 582 6.93 11.41 -8.28
C LYS A 582 6.71 11.74 -6.81
N VAL A 583 7.22 12.91 -6.44
CA VAL A 583 7.21 13.39 -5.06
C VAL A 583 5.85 14.01 -4.77
N ALA A 584 5.26 13.59 -3.67
CA ALA A 584 4.00 14.16 -3.24
C ALA A 584 4.19 15.62 -2.77
N GLN A 585 3.41 16.53 -3.33
CA GLN A 585 3.44 17.95 -3.03
C GLN A 585 2.62 18.28 -1.78
N PRO A 586 3.16 19.07 -0.85
CA PRO A 586 2.39 19.68 0.23
C PRO A 586 1.26 20.57 -0.31
N GLY A 587 0.07 20.45 0.28
CA GLY A 587 -1.05 21.38 0.07
C GLY A 587 -0.74 22.78 0.62
N ASN A 588 -1.38 23.81 0.05
CA ASN A 588 -1.24 25.22 0.46
C ASN A 588 -2.21 25.58 1.62
N THR A 589 -2.33 24.70 2.62
CA THR A 589 -3.32 24.82 3.69
C THR A 589 -2.64 24.96 5.05
N GLY A 590 -3.16 25.88 5.87
CA GLY A 590 -2.57 26.24 7.15
C GLY A 590 -3.40 25.73 8.33
N LYS A 591 -2.78 24.95 9.23
CA LYS A 591 -2.99 24.97 10.70
C LYS A 591 -2.01 24.05 11.44
N GLN A 592 -1.57 24.53 12.61
CA GLN A 592 -0.50 24.06 13.52
C GLN A 592 -0.86 22.76 14.30
N ARG A 593 0.10 21.97 14.84
CA ARG A 593 1.01 22.31 15.97
C ARG A 593 2.43 21.71 15.87
N LEU A 594 3.41 22.48 16.37
CA LEU A 594 4.80 22.09 16.64
C LEU A 594 4.96 21.59 18.08
N GLY A 595 5.51 20.39 18.24
CA GLY A 595 5.96 19.81 19.51
C GLY A 595 7.28 19.05 19.30
N GLN A 596 8.26 19.34 20.15
CA GLN A 596 9.65 18.90 20.08
C GLN A 596 9.85 17.40 20.37
N SER A 597 10.88 16.81 19.77
CA SER A 597 12.03 16.17 20.45
C SER A 597 12.54 14.89 19.75
N GLY A 598 13.84 14.66 19.91
CA GLY A 598 14.39 13.31 19.98
C GLY A 598 14.82 12.67 18.66
N ARG A 599 16.09 12.86 18.28
CA ARG A 599 16.83 11.81 17.57
C ARG A 599 16.76 10.52 18.39
N LYS A 600 15.93 9.56 17.97
CA LYS A 600 16.04 8.09 18.13
C LYS A 600 14.71 7.46 17.69
N ALA A 601 14.51 7.27 16.39
CA ALA A 601 13.49 6.37 15.84
C ALA A 601 13.61 6.36 14.31
N GLY A 602 14.60 5.63 13.81
CA GLY A 602 14.42 4.95 12.53
C GLY A 602 13.81 3.56 12.78
N SER A 603 12.83 3.46 13.67
CA SER A 603 12.04 2.24 13.80
C SER A 603 10.94 2.28 12.75
N GLY A 604 11.27 1.77 11.56
CA GLY A 604 10.24 0.96 10.94
C GLY A 604 9.94 -0.11 11.97
N ASN A 605 8.74 -0.12 12.58
CA ASN A 605 8.35 -1.15 13.55
C ASN A 605 8.75 -2.55 13.05
N GLY A 606 8.63 -2.77 11.73
CA GLY A 606 9.21 -3.87 10.96
C GLY A 606 10.66 -4.22 11.25
N ARG A 607 11.57 -3.26 11.02
CA ARG A 607 13.02 -3.41 11.18
C ARG A 607 13.40 -3.60 12.64
N GLU A 608 12.78 -2.84 13.54
CA GLU A 608 13.04 -2.93 14.97
C GLU A 608 12.62 -4.30 15.51
N ALA A 609 11.42 -4.81 15.16
CA ALA A 609 10.99 -6.13 15.59
C ALA A 609 11.82 -7.26 14.97
N ALA A 610 12.24 -7.15 13.69
CA ALA A 610 13.15 -8.11 13.08
C ALA A 610 14.51 -8.11 13.80
N GLU A 611 15.07 -6.93 14.11
CA GLU A 611 16.32 -6.79 14.84
C GLU A 611 16.22 -7.28 16.28
N ASN A 612 15.14 -6.96 16.99
CA ASN A 612 14.86 -7.44 18.35
C ASN A 612 14.70 -8.96 18.37
N THR A 613 13.96 -9.52 17.41
CA THR A 613 13.80 -10.97 17.24
C THR A 613 15.13 -11.64 16.98
N ARG A 614 15.95 -11.07 16.10
CA ARG A 614 17.32 -11.56 15.83
C ARG A 614 18.20 -11.53 17.08
N LYS A 615 18.21 -10.43 17.83
CA LYS A 615 18.96 -10.31 19.10
C LYS A 615 18.52 -11.37 20.09
N MET A 616 17.21 -11.57 20.24
CA MET A 616 16.66 -12.55 21.18
C MET A 616 16.93 -14.00 20.75
N ILE A 617 16.88 -14.29 19.44
CA ILE A 617 17.30 -15.57 18.87
C ILE A 617 18.76 -15.86 19.20
N ASN A 618 19.66 -14.90 18.95
CA ASN A 618 21.09 -15.05 19.20
C ASN A 618 21.40 -15.22 20.69
N TRP A 619 20.74 -14.43 21.55
CA TRP A 619 20.86 -14.55 23.01
C TRP A 619 20.40 -15.92 23.50
N PHE A 620 19.17 -16.34 23.13
CA PHE A 620 18.60 -17.61 23.56
C PHE A 620 19.41 -18.81 23.05
N SER A 621 19.82 -18.80 21.78
CA SER A 621 20.63 -19.87 21.16
C SER A 621 21.97 -20.02 21.87
N ARG A 622 22.71 -18.92 22.06
CA ARG A 622 24.04 -18.96 22.67
C ARG A 622 23.97 -19.24 24.18
N GLY A 623 22.97 -18.69 24.86
CA GLY A 623 22.70 -18.94 26.27
C GLY A 623 22.34 -20.39 26.56
N THR A 624 21.45 -21.00 25.76
CA THR A 624 21.09 -22.43 25.91
C THR A 624 22.27 -23.37 25.60
N SER A 625 23.08 -23.03 24.61
CA SER A 625 24.31 -23.77 24.28
C SER A 625 25.35 -23.68 25.40
N ALA A 626 25.61 -22.47 25.91
CA ALA A 626 26.53 -22.22 27.01
C ALA A 626 26.05 -22.84 28.33
N GLY A 627 24.75 -22.74 28.64
CA GLY A 627 24.13 -23.38 29.79
C GLY A 627 24.20 -24.91 29.72
N SER A 628 24.02 -25.49 28.53
CA SER A 628 24.20 -26.94 28.31
C SER A 628 25.65 -27.39 28.46
N PHE A 629 26.62 -26.56 28.01
CA PHE A 629 28.05 -26.78 28.19
C PHE A 629 28.45 -26.75 29.68
N ALA A 630 28.01 -25.73 30.42
CA ALA A 630 28.33 -25.57 31.84
C ALA A 630 27.62 -26.58 32.74
N ALA A 631 26.33 -26.85 32.51
CA ALA A 631 25.60 -27.90 33.23
C ALA A 631 26.22 -29.28 32.99
N GLY A 632 26.74 -29.55 31.78
CA GLY A 632 27.47 -30.78 31.47
C GLY A 632 28.77 -30.97 32.27
N LYS A 633 29.40 -29.89 32.75
CA LYS A 633 30.59 -29.93 33.63
C LYS A 633 30.24 -30.08 35.11
N VAL A 634 29.07 -29.58 35.56
CA VAL A 634 28.73 -29.45 37.00
C VAL A 634 27.66 -30.44 37.45
N LEU A 635 26.70 -30.81 36.59
CA LEU A 635 25.47 -31.54 36.95
C LEU A 635 25.28 -32.89 36.23
N GLY A 636 26.24 -33.33 35.39
CA GLY A 636 26.11 -34.57 34.62
C GLY A 636 25.19 -34.45 33.40
N THR A 637 24.21 -35.36 33.23
CA THR A 637 23.40 -35.49 32.00
C THR A 637 22.20 -34.53 31.88
N THR A 638 21.88 -33.77 32.94
CA THR A 638 20.72 -32.87 32.98
C THR A 638 21.10 -31.43 32.60
N THR A 639 20.48 -30.92 31.54
CA THR A 639 20.67 -29.55 30.98
C THR A 639 19.50 -28.62 31.33
N PRO A 640 19.52 -27.33 30.90
CA PRO A 640 18.31 -26.49 30.77
C PRO A 640 17.00 -27.27 30.54
N TYR A 641 15.98 -26.95 31.34
CA TYR A 641 14.65 -27.62 31.40
C TYR A 641 14.67 -29.15 31.66
N GLY A 642 15.75 -29.69 32.23
CA GLY A 642 15.85 -31.12 32.55
C GLY A 642 15.77 -32.02 31.30
N ILE A 643 16.24 -31.49 30.17
CA ILE A 643 16.31 -32.15 28.87
C ILE A 643 17.59 -33.01 28.82
N PRO A 644 17.65 -34.10 28.03
CA PRO A 644 18.92 -34.78 27.75
C PRO A 644 19.91 -33.86 27.01
N LYS A 645 21.20 -33.92 27.37
CA LYS A 645 22.26 -33.07 26.79
C LYS A 645 22.26 -33.03 25.25
N ALA A 646 22.06 -34.18 24.61
CA ALA A 646 22.01 -34.29 23.15
C ALA A 646 20.89 -33.42 22.51
N VAL A 647 19.79 -33.19 23.23
CA VAL A 647 18.62 -32.47 22.72
C VAL A 647 18.69 -30.96 23.05
N ALA A 648 19.11 -30.60 24.26
CA ALA A 648 19.13 -29.20 24.70
C ALA A 648 20.23 -28.34 24.06
N GLY A 649 21.48 -28.82 24.09
CA GLY A 649 22.63 -28.04 23.63
C GLY A 649 22.81 -28.07 22.12
N TYR A 650 22.59 -29.24 21.49
CA TYR A 650 22.99 -29.47 20.10
C TYR A 650 21.86 -29.33 19.09
N THR A 651 20.60 -29.52 19.51
CA THR A 651 19.48 -29.44 18.57
C THR A 651 18.65 -28.17 18.77
N ILE A 652 18.22 -27.83 19.99
CA ILE A 652 17.41 -26.61 20.23
C ILE A 652 18.24 -25.34 19.99
N GLY A 653 19.39 -25.19 20.66
CA GLY A 653 20.24 -24.01 20.49
C GLY A 653 20.64 -23.77 19.03
N ARG A 654 21.01 -24.85 18.31
CA ARG A 654 21.42 -24.81 16.91
C ARG A 654 20.29 -24.45 15.96
N THR A 655 19.12 -25.07 16.14
CA THR A 655 17.93 -24.79 15.33
C THR A 655 17.53 -23.32 15.47
N VAL A 656 17.54 -22.79 16.71
CA VAL A 656 17.22 -21.38 16.97
C VAL A 656 18.27 -20.46 16.34
N GLY A 657 19.57 -20.73 16.50
CA GLY A 657 20.63 -19.89 15.92
C GLY A 657 20.56 -19.75 14.41
N LEU A 658 20.22 -20.85 13.72
CA LEU A 658 20.03 -20.88 12.27
C LEU A 658 18.89 -19.97 11.78
N TRP A 659 17.90 -19.67 12.62
CA TRP A 659 16.87 -18.69 12.28
C TRP A 659 17.46 -17.30 12.13
N GLY A 660 18.35 -16.90 13.05
CA GLY A 660 19.06 -15.62 12.99
C GLY A 660 19.89 -15.50 11.72
N GLU A 661 20.65 -16.55 11.40
CA GLU A 661 21.45 -16.62 10.17
C GLU A 661 20.60 -16.52 8.90
N CYS A 662 19.45 -17.21 8.85
CA CYS A 662 18.55 -17.10 7.70
C CYS A 662 17.98 -15.68 7.57
N ILE A 663 17.59 -15.04 8.69
CA ILE A 663 17.09 -13.66 8.69
C ILE A 663 18.18 -12.67 8.22
N ASP A 664 19.42 -12.87 8.67
CA ASP A 664 20.57 -12.06 8.23
C ASP A 664 20.88 -12.29 6.74
N ALA A 665 20.91 -13.53 6.28
CA ALA A 665 21.17 -13.88 4.88
C ALA A 665 20.08 -13.37 3.93
N ILE A 666 18.81 -13.42 4.33
CA ILE A 666 17.69 -12.79 3.60
C ILE A 666 17.92 -11.29 3.48
N SER A 667 18.44 -10.65 4.51
CA SER A 667 18.73 -9.21 4.50
C SER A 667 19.93 -8.84 3.64
N LEU A 668 20.92 -9.74 3.51
CA LEU A 668 22.14 -9.55 2.71
C LEU A 668 21.95 -9.92 1.24
N ASP A 669 21.07 -10.88 0.96
CA ASP A 669 20.68 -11.35 -0.38
C ASP A 669 21.86 -11.67 -1.34
N PRO A 670 22.77 -12.61 -0.99
CA PRO A 670 23.88 -12.95 -1.86
C PRO A 670 23.41 -13.73 -3.11
N PRO A 671 23.93 -13.43 -4.32
CA PRO A 671 23.46 -14.07 -5.55
C PRO A 671 23.94 -15.52 -5.70
N ARG A 672 23.04 -16.41 -6.14
CA ARG A 672 23.36 -17.82 -6.47
C ARG A 672 23.18 -18.17 -7.95
N SER A 673 24.01 -19.08 -8.44
CA SER A 673 23.96 -19.51 -9.84
C SER A 673 22.87 -20.55 -10.13
N ASP A 674 22.35 -21.25 -9.12
CA ASP A 674 21.31 -22.29 -9.25
C ASP A 674 19.87 -21.73 -9.24
N TYR A 675 19.68 -20.54 -9.82
CA TYR A 675 18.44 -19.77 -9.71
C TYR A 675 17.23 -20.36 -10.46
N THR A 676 17.43 -21.37 -11.29
CA THR A 676 16.35 -22.05 -12.03
C THR A 676 15.70 -23.20 -11.25
N ILE A 677 15.87 -23.22 -9.92
CA ILE A 677 15.31 -24.24 -9.02
C ILE A 677 14.52 -23.54 -7.93
N LEU A 678 13.22 -23.84 -7.78
CA LEU A 678 12.45 -23.32 -6.65
C LEU A 678 12.87 -24.02 -5.37
N ALA A 679 13.20 -23.25 -4.34
CA ALA A 679 13.47 -23.80 -3.02
C ALA A 679 12.20 -24.44 -2.46
N ARG A 680 12.37 -25.53 -1.70
CA ARG A 680 11.29 -26.21 -0.99
C ARG A 680 11.76 -26.44 0.46
N PRO A 681 10.85 -26.47 1.44
CA PRO A 681 11.20 -26.80 2.80
C PRO A 681 11.75 -28.24 2.86
N GLU A 682 13.02 -28.36 3.26
CA GLU A 682 13.66 -29.64 3.52
C GLU A 682 13.63 -29.86 5.04
N LEU A 683 12.63 -30.61 5.50
CA LEU A 683 12.48 -30.90 6.92
C LEU A 683 13.69 -31.70 7.41
N GLY A 684 14.32 -31.17 8.46
CA GLY A 684 15.30 -31.91 9.24
C GLY A 684 14.64 -33.07 10.00
N THR A 685 15.47 -33.89 10.61
CA THR A 685 15.06 -34.97 11.50
C THR A 685 15.57 -34.71 12.91
N PHE A 686 14.92 -35.30 13.90
CA PHE A 686 15.39 -35.31 15.28
C PHE A 686 14.98 -36.62 15.94
N ASN A 687 15.76 -37.05 16.92
CA ASN A 687 15.43 -38.21 17.74
C ASN A 687 14.46 -37.79 18.85
N PRO A 688 13.22 -38.32 18.90
CA PRO A 688 12.25 -37.93 19.92
C PRO A 688 12.71 -38.34 21.32
N VAL A 689 12.56 -37.43 22.28
CA VAL A 689 12.78 -37.72 23.69
C VAL A 689 11.75 -38.74 24.17
N GLN A 690 12.22 -39.82 24.77
CA GLN A 690 11.39 -40.84 25.38
C GLN A 690 11.17 -40.53 26.87
N PRO A 691 9.98 -40.84 27.43
CA PRO A 691 9.76 -40.75 28.87
C PRO A 691 10.64 -41.74 29.63
N GLY A 692 11.26 -41.31 30.73
CA GLY A 692 12.21 -42.12 31.51
C GLY A 692 13.40 -41.30 32.01
N GLY A 693 14.23 -41.86 32.90
CA GLY A 693 15.49 -41.22 33.32
C GLY A 693 15.34 -39.80 33.90
N LYS A 694 14.30 -39.57 34.72
CA LYS A 694 13.84 -38.28 35.29
C LYS A 694 13.04 -37.38 34.33
N VAL A 695 12.78 -37.77 33.09
CA VAL A 695 11.91 -37.06 32.13
C VAL A 695 10.48 -37.60 32.21
N THR A 696 9.52 -36.72 32.53
CA THR A 696 8.09 -37.08 32.56
C THR A 696 7.53 -37.22 31.14
N ARG A 697 6.38 -37.88 31.00
CA ARG A 697 5.66 -37.95 29.72
C ARG A 697 5.27 -36.57 29.20
N ALA A 698 4.73 -35.70 30.06
CA ALA A 698 4.33 -34.35 29.69
C ALA A 698 5.53 -33.53 29.20
N ARG A 699 6.69 -33.66 29.85
CA ARG A 699 7.92 -32.98 29.44
C ARG A 699 8.47 -33.52 28.13
N ALA A 700 8.49 -34.84 27.93
CA ALA A 700 8.88 -35.44 26.66
C ALA A 700 7.98 -34.97 25.50
N GLU A 701 6.65 -34.95 25.69
CA GLU A 701 5.69 -34.46 24.70
C GLU A 701 5.89 -32.97 24.39
N ALA A 702 6.14 -32.13 25.41
CA ALA A 702 6.41 -30.70 25.23
C ALA A 702 7.72 -30.45 24.46
N ILE A 703 8.80 -31.18 24.78
CA ILE A 703 10.08 -31.10 24.07
C ILE A 703 9.91 -31.53 22.61
N ASN A 704 9.28 -32.69 22.37
CA ASN A 704 9.08 -33.21 21.02
C ASN A 704 8.19 -32.29 20.17
N GLY A 705 7.18 -31.67 20.79
CA GLY A 705 6.33 -30.68 20.15
C GLY A 705 7.09 -29.40 19.76
N LEU A 706 7.98 -28.91 20.63
CA LEU A 706 8.86 -27.78 20.33
C LEU A 706 9.83 -28.11 19.20
N MET A 707 10.46 -29.29 19.25
CA MET A 707 11.40 -29.76 18.24
C MET A 707 10.76 -29.86 16.85
N ALA A 708 9.57 -30.45 16.76
CA ALA A 708 8.83 -30.54 15.49
C ALA A 708 8.51 -29.14 14.91
N ALA A 709 8.06 -28.21 15.75
CA ALA A 709 7.78 -26.84 15.32
C ALA A 709 9.07 -26.09 14.91
N ALA A 710 10.17 -26.31 15.62
CA ALA A 710 11.45 -25.66 15.37
C ALA A 710 12.10 -26.12 14.06
N VAL A 711 12.03 -27.42 13.75
CA VAL A 711 12.50 -27.99 12.48
C VAL A 711 11.67 -27.50 11.30
N ASP A 712 10.34 -27.41 11.47
CA ASP A 712 9.45 -26.86 10.45
C ASP A 712 9.74 -25.37 10.16
N LEU A 713 9.90 -24.54 11.20
CA LEU A 713 10.31 -23.14 11.04
C LEU A 713 11.65 -23.02 10.30
N THR A 714 12.62 -23.86 10.66
CA THR A 714 13.94 -23.88 10.03
C THR A 714 13.86 -24.19 8.54
N ALA A 715 13.11 -25.23 8.17
CA ALA A 715 12.96 -25.64 6.78
C ALA A 715 12.35 -24.51 5.92
N LYS A 716 11.38 -23.77 6.47
CA LYS A 716 10.74 -22.64 5.80
C LYS A 716 11.64 -21.41 5.71
N LEU A 717 12.35 -21.05 6.79
CA LEU A 717 13.31 -19.94 6.76
C LEU A 717 14.46 -20.20 5.77
N ARG A 718 14.94 -21.45 5.67
CA ARG A 718 15.93 -21.83 4.65
C ARG A 718 15.37 -21.76 3.25
N ALA A 719 14.14 -22.21 3.04
CA ALA A 719 13.48 -22.08 1.74
C ALA A 719 13.29 -20.61 1.34
N ALA A 720 12.96 -19.72 2.28
CA ALA A 720 12.91 -18.28 2.07
C ALA A 720 14.30 -17.71 1.69
N ARG A 721 15.33 -18.00 2.50
CA ARG A 721 16.74 -17.62 2.23
C ARG A 721 17.17 -18.01 0.82
N PHE A 722 17.04 -19.29 0.46
CA PHE A 722 17.45 -19.76 -0.86
C PHE A 722 16.65 -19.14 -2.00
N SER A 723 15.37 -18.81 -1.77
CA SER A 723 14.58 -18.11 -2.78
C SER A 723 15.07 -16.69 -2.99
N VAL A 724 15.46 -15.98 -1.93
CA VAL A 724 16.05 -14.63 -2.00
C VAL A 724 17.41 -14.68 -2.72
N GLU A 725 18.32 -15.56 -2.29
CA GLU A 725 19.64 -15.70 -2.94
C GLU A 725 19.54 -16.05 -4.44
N ARG A 726 18.56 -16.89 -4.80
CA ARG A 726 18.26 -17.25 -6.20
C ARG A 726 17.56 -16.13 -6.96
N TYR A 727 16.74 -15.31 -6.31
CA TYR A 727 16.23 -14.08 -6.89
C TYR A 727 17.39 -13.18 -7.33
N SER A 728 18.35 -12.93 -6.45
CA SER A 728 19.56 -12.15 -6.79
C SER A 728 20.38 -12.80 -7.89
N GLY A 729 20.47 -14.13 -7.88
CA GLY A 729 21.05 -14.93 -8.96
C GLY A 729 20.42 -14.67 -10.33
N ALA A 730 19.08 -14.77 -10.41
CA ALA A 730 18.31 -14.57 -11.62
C ALA A 730 18.38 -13.12 -12.12
N VAL A 731 18.29 -12.14 -11.20
CA VAL A 731 18.47 -10.71 -11.51
C VAL A 731 19.85 -10.46 -12.13
N ARG A 732 20.91 -11.01 -11.54
CA ARG A 732 22.28 -10.89 -12.07
C ARG A 732 22.43 -11.54 -13.44
N ALA A 733 21.70 -12.62 -13.71
CA ALA A 733 21.67 -13.29 -15.01
C ALA A 733 20.79 -12.58 -16.06
N GLY A 734 20.00 -11.57 -15.66
CA GLY A 734 19.02 -10.93 -16.52
C GLY A 734 17.78 -11.79 -16.80
N ASP A 735 17.55 -12.84 -16.02
CA ASP A 735 16.41 -13.74 -16.18
C ASP A 735 15.20 -13.24 -15.37
N GLN A 736 14.39 -12.42 -16.02
CA GLN A 736 13.22 -11.78 -15.42
C GLN A 736 12.21 -12.79 -14.90
N GLU A 737 11.95 -13.85 -15.66
CA GLU A 737 10.91 -14.83 -15.30
C GLU A 737 11.30 -15.63 -14.06
N TRP A 738 12.57 -16.07 -13.99
CA TRP A 738 13.05 -16.73 -12.79
C TRP A 738 13.19 -15.79 -11.60
N ALA A 739 13.61 -14.55 -11.80
CA ALA A 739 13.63 -13.56 -10.73
C ALA A 739 12.22 -13.37 -10.15
N ARG A 740 11.19 -13.17 -10.98
CA ARG A 740 9.80 -13.08 -10.50
C ARG A 740 9.38 -14.31 -9.68
N ARG A 741 9.62 -15.51 -10.22
CA ARG A 741 9.25 -16.78 -9.56
C ARG A 741 9.96 -17.00 -8.23
N GLN A 742 11.23 -16.58 -8.12
CA GLN A 742 11.99 -16.68 -6.88
C GLN A 742 11.52 -15.67 -5.83
N LEU A 743 11.20 -14.43 -6.24
CA LEU A 743 10.63 -13.44 -5.32
C LEU A 743 9.26 -13.89 -4.79
N GLU A 744 8.41 -14.44 -5.65
CA GLU A 744 7.13 -15.06 -5.26
C GLU A 744 7.33 -16.18 -4.24
N ASN A 745 8.33 -17.04 -4.45
CA ASN A 745 8.66 -18.15 -3.55
C ASN A 745 9.24 -17.66 -2.21
N ALA A 746 10.04 -16.59 -2.22
CA ALA A 746 10.60 -15.97 -1.03
C ALA A 746 9.50 -15.43 -0.11
N ILE A 747 8.63 -14.56 -0.63
CA ILE A 747 7.53 -13.98 0.15
C ILE A 747 6.58 -15.06 0.68
N ARG A 748 6.31 -16.11 -0.12
CA ARG A 748 5.53 -17.27 0.34
C ARG A 748 6.17 -17.90 1.59
N TYR A 749 7.45 -18.24 1.54
CA TYR A 749 8.11 -18.94 2.65
C TYR A 749 8.43 -18.04 3.84
N GLU A 750 8.63 -16.74 3.64
CA GLU A 750 8.64 -15.75 4.72
C GLU A 750 7.31 -15.75 5.46
N ARG A 751 6.19 -15.68 4.73
CA ARG A 751 4.86 -15.75 5.33
C ARG A 751 4.59 -17.07 6.05
N GLU A 752 4.94 -18.20 5.44
CA GLU A 752 4.82 -19.53 6.08
C GLU A 752 5.71 -19.63 7.32
N SER A 753 6.90 -19.00 7.32
CA SER A 753 7.76 -18.92 8.50
C SER A 753 7.09 -18.16 9.63
N GLY A 754 6.34 -17.08 9.34
CA GLY A 754 5.52 -16.38 10.34
C GLY A 754 4.52 -17.31 11.04
N LEU A 755 3.83 -18.20 10.31
CA LEU A 755 2.93 -19.20 10.92
C LEU A 755 3.72 -20.16 11.83
N SER A 756 4.88 -20.63 11.38
CA SER A 756 5.72 -21.53 12.17
C SER A 756 6.33 -20.86 13.39
N MET A 757 6.63 -19.55 13.34
CA MET A 757 7.06 -18.76 14.49
C MET A 757 5.97 -18.69 15.58
N LEU A 758 4.70 -18.51 15.21
CA LEU A 758 3.58 -18.58 16.16
C LEU A 758 3.49 -19.97 16.81
N ALA A 759 3.66 -21.03 16.03
CA ALA A 759 3.66 -22.40 16.53
C ALA A 759 4.80 -22.62 17.53
N VAL A 760 6.04 -22.21 17.19
CA VAL A 760 7.21 -22.28 18.07
C VAL A 760 6.97 -21.50 19.36
N ALA A 761 6.48 -20.26 19.29
CA ALA A 761 6.19 -19.44 20.47
C ALA A 761 5.22 -20.14 21.43
N GLY A 762 4.14 -20.75 20.89
CA GLY A 762 3.21 -21.54 21.69
C GLY A 762 3.83 -22.78 22.32
N LYS A 763 4.77 -23.44 21.62
CA LYS A 763 5.49 -24.62 22.15
C LYS A 763 6.54 -24.27 23.20
N LEU A 764 7.23 -23.14 23.06
CA LEU A 764 8.16 -22.61 24.07
C LEU A 764 7.45 -22.37 25.40
N GLU A 765 6.27 -21.73 25.36
CA GLU A 765 5.48 -21.48 26.57
C GLU A 765 4.85 -22.73 27.17
N ALA A 766 4.51 -23.73 26.33
CA ALA A 766 4.04 -25.02 26.82
C ALA A 766 5.16 -25.75 27.58
N LEU A 767 6.38 -25.78 27.02
CA LEU A 767 7.55 -26.34 27.69
C LEU A 767 7.86 -25.60 29.00
N LEU A 768 7.83 -24.27 28.98
CA LEU A 768 8.06 -23.46 30.17
C LEU A 768 7.04 -23.76 31.28
N ARG A 769 5.75 -23.86 30.94
CA ARG A 769 4.69 -24.23 31.89
C ARG A 769 4.96 -25.60 32.52
N VAL A 770 5.30 -26.60 31.71
CA VAL A 770 5.63 -27.94 32.22
C VAL A 770 6.85 -27.90 33.15
N ALA A 771 7.91 -27.20 32.76
CA ALA A 771 9.12 -27.07 33.58
C ALA A 771 8.84 -26.41 34.94
N GLN A 772 7.99 -25.38 34.98
CA GLN A 772 7.55 -24.72 36.21
C GLN A 772 6.67 -25.62 37.08
N THR A 773 5.70 -26.31 36.49
CA THR A 773 4.83 -27.26 37.22
C THR A 773 5.63 -28.39 37.84
N GLU A 774 6.71 -28.83 37.19
CA GLU A 774 7.60 -29.89 37.66
C GLU A 774 8.71 -29.39 38.61
N GLY A 775 8.73 -28.09 38.94
CA GLY A 775 9.69 -27.52 39.88
C GLY A 775 11.14 -27.52 39.39
N LEU A 776 11.36 -27.47 38.08
CA LEU A 776 12.71 -27.42 37.51
C LEU A 776 13.36 -26.06 37.80
N PRO A 777 14.67 -26.03 38.15
CA PRO A 777 15.36 -24.79 38.46
C PRO A 777 15.51 -23.90 37.23
N ASP A 778 15.36 -22.59 37.44
CA ASP A 778 15.70 -21.60 36.43
C ASP A 778 17.23 -21.46 36.32
N THR A 779 17.74 -21.46 35.10
CA THR A 779 19.19 -21.39 34.84
C THR A 779 19.59 -19.95 34.61
N GLU A 780 20.59 -19.47 35.34
CA GLU A 780 21.17 -18.16 35.12
C GLU A 780 22.14 -18.20 33.93
N LEU A 781 21.87 -17.36 32.93
CA LEU A 781 22.65 -17.12 31.73
C LEU A 781 23.54 -15.91 31.97
N THR A 782 24.86 -16.11 31.88
CA THR A 782 25.83 -15.03 32.09
C THR A 782 26.76 -14.90 30.87
N PRO A 783 27.29 -13.69 30.59
CA PRO A 783 28.28 -13.49 29.54
C PRO A 783 29.52 -14.39 29.67
N GLU A 784 29.94 -14.69 30.90
CA GLU A 784 31.09 -15.55 31.20
C GLU A 784 30.84 -17.00 30.75
N LEU A 785 29.61 -17.51 30.90
CA LEU A 785 29.23 -18.82 30.41
C LEU A 785 29.36 -18.90 28.88
N ILE A 786 28.90 -17.87 28.18
CA ILE A 786 28.98 -17.78 26.71
C ILE A 786 30.45 -17.72 26.26
N GLU A 787 31.29 -16.92 26.94
CA GLU A 787 32.71 -16.85 26.60
C GLU A 787 33.45 -18.17 26.88
N SER A 788 33.09 -18.88 27.96
CA SER A 788 33.65 -20.21 28.22
C SER A 788 33.35 -21.22 27.11
N TYR A 789 32.15 -21.14 26.53
CA TYR A 789 31.76 -21.96 25.39
C TYR A 789 32.50 -21.55 24.11
N ARG A 790 32.64 -20.24 23.82
CA ARG A 790 33.45 -19.74 22.71
C ARG A 790 34.90 -20.21 22.80
N GLN A 791 35.51 -20.15 23.98
CA GLN A 791 36.89 -20.64 24.19
C GLN A 791 37.02 -22.14 23.90
N SER A 792 36.06 -22.96 24.35
CA SER A 792 36.03 -24.39 23.99
C SER A 792 35.93 -24.58 22.48
N LEU A 793 35.04 -23.83 21.81
CA LEU A 793 34.83 -23.92 20.37
C LEU A 793 36.07 -23.51 19.57
N ARG A 794 36.86 -22.52 20.05
CA ARG A 794 38.16 -22.14 19.47
C ARG A 794 39.19 -23.25 19.61
N GLN A 795 39.18 -24.00 20.71
CA GLN A 795 40.20 -25.03 20.99
C GLN A 795 39.90 -26.38 20.33
N THR A 796 38.65 -26.85 20.43
CA THR A 796 38.28 -28.23 20.06
C THR A 796 37.34 -28.31 18.86
N GLY A 797 36.78 -27.18 18.40
CA GLY A 797 35.70 -27.19 17.42
C GLY A 797 34.39 -27.79 17.99
N PHE A 798 33.43 -28.06 17.11
CA PHE A 798 32.18 -28.74 17.49
C PHE A 798 32.46 -30.20 17.85
N SER A 799 31.81 -30.67 18.92
CA SER A 799 31.79 -32.09 19.29
C SER A 799 31.07 -32.96 18.24
N PRO A 800 31.32 -34.28 18.20
CA PRO A 800 30.69 -35.19 17.25
C PRO A 800 29.15 -35.13 17.26
N GLU A 801 28.56 -34.96 18.45
CA GLU A 801 27.12 -34.89 18.65
C GLU A 801 26.52 -33.61 18.04
N GLU A 802 27.23 -32.48 18.06
CA GLU A 802 26.75 -31.23 17.42
C GLU A 802 26.90 -31.28 15.91
N LEU A 803 27.92 -31.98 15.40
CA LEU A 803 28.02 -32.26 13.98
C LEU A 803 26.90 -33.20 13.52
N GLU A 804 26.53 -34.20 14.32
CA GLU A 804 25.39 -35.08 14.02
C GLU A 804 24.06 -34.32 14.04
N ALA A 805 23.80 -33.48 15.04
CA ALA A 805 22.61 -32.63 15.09
C ALA A 805 22.55 -31.67 13.90
N SER A 806 23.68 -31.12 13.47
CA SER A 806 23.77 -30.27 12.28
C SER A 806 23.39 -31.03 11.00
N ARG A 807 23.89 -32.26 10.84
CA ARG A 807 23.56 -33.13 9.70
C ARG A 807 22.07 -33.52 9.72
N ALA A 808 21.50 -33.78 10.90
CA ALA A 808 20.08 -34.08 11.04
C ALA A 808 19.18 -32.91 10.60
N LEU A 809 19.65 -31.66 10.72
CA LEU A 809 19.01 -30.45 10.21
C LEU A 809 19.31 -30.16 8.72
N ASN A 810 19.94 -31.11 8.01
CA ASN A 810 20.38 -30.98 6.62
C ASN A 810 21.33 -29.79 6.40
N LEU A 811 22.22 -29.50 7.36
CA LEU A 811 23.26 -28.48 7.20
C LEU A 811 24.46 -29.03 6.43
N THR A 812 24.91 -28.25 5.45
CA THR A 812 26.14 -28.49 4.72
C THR A 812 27.37 -28.16 5.58
N VAL A 813 28.54 -28.68 5.18
CA VAL A 813 29.81 -28.37 5.87
C VAL A 813 30.10 -26.88 5.87
N ALA A 814 29.78 -26.17 4.78
CA ALA A 814 29.97 -24.73 4.68
C ALA A 814 29.07 -23.96 5.67
N GLU A 815 27.78 -24.31 5.75
CA GLU A 815 26.84 -23.71 6.71
C GLU A 815 27.26 -23.98 8.16
N ILE A 816 27.84 -25.16 8.45
CA ILE A 816 28.36 -25.49 9.78
C ILE A 816 29.53 -24.58 10.15
N GLU A 817 30.45 -24.29 9.21
CA GLU A 817 31.58 -23.39 9.46
C GLU A 817 31.16 -21.91 9.54
N GLU A 818 30.19 -21.47 8.73
CA GLU A 818 29.59 -20.12 8.85
C GLU A 818 28.99 -19.92 10.25
N MET A 819 28.22 -20.91 10.73
CA MET A 819 27.64 -20.88 12.06
C MET A 819 28.69 -20.86 13.17
N LYS A 820 29.79 -21.61 12.99
CA LYS A 820 30.94 -21.57 13.91
C LYS A 820 31.53 -20.17 13.97
N ALA A 821 31.76 -19.54 12.82
CA ALA A 821 32.29 -18.19 12.73
C ALA A 821 31.36 -17.17 13.39
N ALA A 822 30.04 -17.31 13.19
CA ALA A 822 29.03 -16.47 13.83
C ALA A 822 29.06 -16.59 15.37
N ILE A 823 29.15 -17.80 15.93
CA ILE A 823 29.26 -18.02 17.39
C ILE A 823 30.54 -17.38 17.94
N LEU A 824 31.64 -17.48 17.19
CA LEU A 824 32.95 -16.93 17.55
C LEU A 824 33.07 -15.42 17.33
N SER A 825 32.06 -14.76 16.77
CA SER A 825 32.07 -13.30 16.58
C SER A 825 32.15 -12.58 17.92
N ASP A 826 32.89 -11.47 17.96
CA ASP A 826 32.99 -10.59 19.14
C ASP A 826 31.77 -9.67 19.29
N GLU A 827 30.65 -9.99 18.64
CA GLU A 827 29.42 -9.22 18.80
C GLU A 827 28.95 -9.28 20.27
N PRO A 828 28.69 -8.11 20.89
CA PRO A 828 28.11 -8.05 22.22
C PRO A 828 26.71 -8.63 22.18
N LEU A 829 26.41 -9.51 23.14
CA LEU A 829 25.11 -10.13 23.30
C LEU A 829 24.50 -9.62 24.60
N GLU A 830 23.26 -9.16 24.52
CA GLU A 830 22.50 -8.68 25.66
C GLU A 830 21.15 -9.39 25.69
N GLY A 831 20.69 -9.76 26.89
CA GLY A 831 19.39 -10.37 27.11
C GLY A 831 19.18 -10.73 28.58
N PRO A 832 18.03 -11.33 28.93
CA PRO A 832 17.71 -11.64 30.31
C PRO A 832 18.65 -12.69 30.89
N ALA A 833 19.12 -12.46 32.12
CA ALA A 833 19.91 -13.44 32.86
C ALA A 833 19.12 -14.72 33.18
N SER A 834 17.80 -14.68 33.26
CA SER A 834 16.97 -15.86 33.49
C SER A 834 16.68 -16.60 32.18
N LEU A 835 16.89 -17.91 32.15
CA LEU A 835 16.50 -18.77 31.03
C LEU A 835 14.98 -18.77 30.84
N TYR A 836 14.20 -18.83 31.92
CA TYR A 836 12.74 -18.74 31.86
C TYR A 836 12.28 -17.41 31.28
N GLN A 837 12.89 -16.31 31.69
CA GLN A 837 12.58 -14.98 31.14
C GLN A 837 13.00 -14.88 29.68
N SER A 838 14.18 -15.37 29.31
CA SER A 838 14.64 -15.44 27.91
C SER A 838 13.68 -16.24 27.03
N THR A 839 13.06 -17.30 27.56
CA THR A 839 12.05 -18.10 26.85
C THR A 839 10.81 -17.28 26.52
N LYS A 840 10.31 -16.53 27.50
CA LYS A 840 9.12 -15.68 27.36
C LYS A 840 9.39 -14.57 26.35
N GLU A 841 10.53 -13.90 26.47
CA GLU A 841 10.90 -12.82 25.57
C GLU A 841 11.13 -13.30 24.14
N LEU A 842 11.73 -14.49 23.94
CA LEU A 842 11.81 -15.11 22.62
C LEU A 842 10.42 -15.40 22.05
N ALA A 843 9.50 -15.96 22.85
CA ALA A 843 8.13 -16.22 22.40
C ALA A 843 7.37 -14.93 22.04
N VAL A 844 7.59 -13.83 22.77
CA VAL A 844 7.03 -12.51 22.44
C VAL A 844 7.62 -11.98 21.13
N ALA A 845 8.95 -11.96 20.99
CA ALA A 845 9.62 -11.46 19.81
C ALA A 845 9.22 -12.24 18.53
N LEU A 846 9.16 -13.58 18.62
CA LEU A 846 8.67 -14.43 17.53
C LEU A 846 7.24 -14.09 17.12
N ARG A 847 6.34 -13.75 18.06
CA ARG A 847 4.98 -13.33 17.72
C ARG A 847 4.95 -11.97 17.05
N GLU A 848 5.71 -11.00 17.57
CA GLU A 848 5.78 -9.66 16.98
C GLU A 848 6.28 -9.71 15.54
N PHE A 849 7.35 -10.46 15.27
CA PHE A 849 7.87 -10.63 13.93
C PHE A 849 6.94 -11.47 13.05
N ALA A 850 6.32 -12.52 13.59
CA ALA A 850 5.32 -13.30 12.86
C ALA A 850 4.17 -12.44 12.33
N GLN A 851 3.66 -11.48 13.10
CA GLN A 851 2.59 -10.59 12.61
C GLN A 851 3.00 -9.81 11.35
N MET A 852 4.28 -9.47 11.21
CA MET A 852 4.81 -8.76 10.06
C MET A 852 4.90 -9.66 8.84
N LEU A 853 5.40 -10.88 9.03
CA LEU A 853 5.47 -11.89 7.97
C LEU A 853 4.08 -12.31 7.51
N LEU A 854 3.10 -12.40 8.42
CA LEU A 854 1.71 -12.73 8.09
C LEU A 854 0.97 -11.63 7.34
N ALA A 855 1.43 -10.38 7.47
CA ALA A 855 0.92 -9.26 6.69
C ALA A 855 1.40 -9.26 5.24
N LEU A 856 2.42 -10.06 4.90
CA LEU A 856 2.85 -10.26 3.51
C LEU A 856 1.69 -10.81 2.67
N PRO A 857 1.60 -10.41 1.38
CA PRO A 857 0.56 -10.91 0.49
C PRO A 857 0.68 -12.44 0.36
N ALA A 858 -0.45 -13.13 0.36
CA ALA A 858 -0.49 -14.55 0.01
C ALA A 858 -0.33 -14.68 -1.51
N ILE A 859 0.71 -15.43 -1.91
CA ILE A 859 1.12 -15.66 -3.30
C ILE A 859 0.71 -17.04 -3.76
#